data_AF-A0A1J7I779-F1
#
_entry.id   AF-A0A1J7I779-F1
#
_cell.length_a   1.000
_cell.length_b   1.000
_cell.length_c   1.000
_cell.angle_alpha   90.00
_cell.angle_beta   90.00
_cell.angle_gamma   90.00
#
_symmetry.space_group_name_H-M   'P 1'
#
loop_
_entity.id
_entity.type
_entity.pdbx_description
1 polymer ?
#
loop_
_entity_poly.entity_id
_entity_poly.type
_entity_poly.pdbx_seq_one_letter_code
_entity_poly.pdbx_strand_id
1 'polypeptide(L)'
;MSNVRVQIPVASMRRLRSAHRPKHKVACAAIKKSWETLEREEAALYAHPGDFMMPADVLNTGVGRFWGIAGTRDYMRARFAAADALLRIDTAAAVEKALGHFTAMLQLNRSDNLGVRDIIPCLLLRLGREQKCYDFLKWWGLVDNDYAWHDVTTPYLDIRNADAFEPVDILRSGDFMLSLSQLVALTLLKLRMYLDLAAFETDFPFERIDPDAELLRPVGKLVRAKLRTLNQADLSRMVQALKGQYRRLCSIVHDANPHFWRLLVDETLKTPAPPASYEKGSIEEAHLALYQCKSAWEESEDAIIMIDADTAAFASVYEGPAAVVAATDGLPRGLGTAEDLPKRRGTGQVFPSIFTPPPTSHPAETFPPTPVGRCQTDRFVYRNDHQKVLVYTDGACANNGQPNPRAGWAVVYGPPNRGGGSNYYIVSGRLEDKGPFGDDSMATSNRAELRAVIAALRLCDWRGEGFDSIVIATDSSYVVDGATGWAKGWMRNGWKTRTGSDVKNRDLWELLLGEVESWMEHGLRVELWKVPREVNGDADGAAKEASNKGYPSTEFRDIVITSSQGTTAATQQSPRVLALCLEHEALFVDVFGKLVSQITSKAKMERAATLEAAFAMLSQEPPPTVILVADGALTRQRKVLITSGIFGNRETGAAISLLPIVIF
;
A
#
# COMPACT_ATOMS: atom_id res chain seq x y z
N MET A 1 33.97 -51.38 0.90
CA MET A 1 33.95 -51.30 2.37
C MET A 1 34.39 -49.88 2.71
N SER A 2 33.54 -48.97 3.17
CA SER A 2 32.96 -48.96 4.51
C SER A 2 31.72 -48.06 4.57
N ASN A 3 30.69 -48.55 5.27
CA ASN A 3 29.45 -47.86 5.62
C ASN A 3 29.70 -46.64 6.51
N VAL A 4 29.06 -45.50 6.22
CA VAL A 4 28.75 -44.48 7.22
C VAL A 4 27.24 -44.27 7.25
N ARG A 5 26.59 -44.94 8.22
CA ARG A 5 25.20 -44.69 8.60
C ARG A 5 25.13 -43.35 9.32
N VAL A 6 24.44 -42.38 8.74
CA VAL A 6 24.01 -41.18 9.47
C VAL A 6 22.78 -41.55 10.30
N GLN A 7 22.99 -41.74 11.60
CA GLN A 7 21.92 -41.89 12.59
C GLN A 7 21.24 -40.53 12.78
N ILE A 8 20.07 -40.35 12.15
CA ILE A 8 19.14 -39.27 12.52
C ILE A 8 18.56 -39.62 13.89
N PRO A 9 18.53 -38.71 14.89
CA PRO A 9 17.98 -39.01 16.21
C PRO A 9 16.49 -39.32 16.11
N VAL A 10 16.14 -40.60 16.25
CA VAL A 10 14.76 -41.15 16.21
C VAL A 10 13.83 -40.49 17.26
N ALA A 11 14.40 -39.79 18.25
CA ALA A 11 13.66 -39.05 19.28
C ALA A 11 13.08 -37.70 18.80
N SER A 12 13.69 -37.02 17.81
CA SER A 12 13.21 -35.72 17.29
C SER A 12 12.04 -35.90 16.31
N MET A 13 12.07 -36.96 15.50
CA MET A 13 10.97 -37.33 14.59
C MET A 13 9.69 -37.76 15.33
N ARG A 14 9.80 -38.31 16.55
CA ARG A 14 8.62 -38.71 17.34
C ARG A 14 7.88 -37.52 17.96
N ARG A 15 8.58 -36.44 18.33
CA ARG A 15 7.97 -35.23 18.92
C ARG A 15 7.34 -34.31 17.86
N LEU A 16 7.92 -34.21 16.66
CA LEU A 16 7.32 -33.54 15.50
C LEU A 16 6.12 -34.32 14.92
N ARG A 17 6.18 -35.66 14.89
CA ARG A 17 5.04 -36.51 14.50
C ARG A 17 3.88 -36.45 15.48
N SER A 18 4.10 -36.19 16.78
CA SER A 18 3.01 -36.15 17.77
C SER A 18 2.22 -34.84 17.76
N ALA A 19 2.86 -33.70 17.46
CA ALA A 19 2.20 -32.39 17.40
C ALA A 19 1.42 -32.17 16.08
N HIS A 20 1.90 -32.71 14.94
CA HIS A 20 1.22 -32.61 13.63
C HIS A 20 0.19 -33.73 13.37
N ARG A 21 0.13 -34.78 14.21
CA ARG A 21 -0.74 -35.95 14.01
C ARG A 21 -2.22 -35.63 13.83
N PRO A 22 -2.83 -34.72 14.61
CA PRO A 22 -4.27 -34.42 14.50
C PRO A 22 -4.60 -33.67 13.21
N LYS A 23 -3.86 -32.61 12.87
CA LYS A 23 -4.05 -31.81 11.64
C LYS A 23 -3.84 -32.68 10.39
N HIS A 24 -2.80 -33.51 10.38
CA HIS A 24 -2.54 -34.45 9.29
C HIS A 24 -3.64 -35.52 9.16
N LYS A 25 -4.16 -36.05 10.29
CA LYS A 25 -5.25 -37.04 10.27
C LYS A 25 -6.54 -36.47 9.69
N VAL A 26 -6.89 -35.23 10.02
CA VAL A 26 -8.07 -34.52 9.49
C VAL A 26 -7.92 -34.27 7.99
N ALA A 27 -6.74 -33.81 7.54
CA ALA A 27 -6.45 -33.63 6.12
C ALA A 27 -6.53 -34.96 5.34
N CYS A 28 -5.92 -36.04 5.84
CA CYS A 28 -5.99 -37.36 5.20
C CYS A 28 -7.42 -37.90 5.11
N ALA A 29 -8.25 -37.70 6.13
CA ALA A 29 -9.65 -38.13 6.11
C ALA A 29 -10.47 -37.37 5.05
N ALA A 30 -10.25 -36.05 4.92
CA ALA A 30 -10.89 -35.23 3.90
C ALA A 30 -10.44 -35.62 2.48
N ILE A 31 -9.15 -35.88 2.29
CA ILE A 31 -8.60 -36.39 1.03
C ILE A 31 -9.24 -37.74 0.69
N LYS A 32 -9.21 -38.71 1.61
CA LYS A 32 -9.80 -40.03 1.36
C LYS A 32 -11.27 -39.94 0.91
N LYS A 33 -12.09 -39.18 1.65
CA LYS A 33 -13.52 -39.03 1.34
C LYS A 33 -13.77 -38.35 -0.02
N SER A 34 -13.01 -37.31 -0.34
CA SER A 34 -13.15 -36.59 -1.61
C SER A 34 -12.70 -37.44 -2.80
N TRP A 35 -11.64 -38.22 -2.65
CA TRP A 35 -11.16 -39.17 -3.65
C TRP A 35 -12.15 -40.31 -3.91
N GLU A 36 -12.69 -40.95 -2.87
CA GLU A 36 -13.73 -41.99 -3.04
C GLU A 36 -14.99 -41.46 -3.74
N THR A 37 -15.27 -40.15 -3.60
CA THR A 37 -16.37 -39.50 -4.32
C THR A 37 -16.00 -39.25 -5.77
N LEU A 38 -14.81 -38.70 -6.04
CA LEU A 38 -14.32 -38.49 -7.40
C LEU A 38 -14.28 -39.80 -8.20
N GLU A 39 -13.73 -40.87 -7.64
CA GLU A 39 -13.65 -42.18 -8.30
C GLU A 39 -15.04 -42.75 -8.63
N ARG A 40 -16.03 -42.53 -7.76
CA ARG A 40 -17.41 -42.96 -7.99
C ARG A 40 -18.06 -42.19 -9.13
N GLU A 41 -17.95 -40.85 -9.12
CA GLU A 41 -18.51 -40.01 -10.18
C GLU A 41 -17.81 -40.30 -11.52
N GLU A 42 -16.49 -40.52 -11.50
CA GLU A 42 -15.72 -40.87 -12.71
C GLU A 42 -16.16 -42.22 -13.29
N ALA A 43 -16.29 -43.24 -12.43
CA ALA A 43 -16.78 -44.56 -12.84
C ALA A 43 -18.21 -44.48 -13.38
N ALA A 44 -19.07 -43.64 -12.81
CA ALA A 44 -20.43 -43.42 -13.31
C ALA A 44 -20.44 -42.81 -14.72
N LEU A 45 -19.55 -41.85 -15.01
CA LEU A 45 -19.41 -41.29 -16.35
C LEU A 45 -18.88 -42.31 -17.37
N TYR A 46 -17.91 -43.14 -17.00
CA TYR A 46 -17.39 -44.20 -17.87
C TYR A 46 -18.43 -45.31 -18.14
N ALA A 47 -19.25 -45.64 -17.14
CA ALA A 47 -20.27 -46.68 -17.27
C ALA A 47 -21.54 -46.19 -17.99
N HIS A 48 -21.67 -44.89 -18.27
CA HIS A 48 -22.87 -44.34 -18.86
C HIS A 48 -23.02 -44.77 -20.34
N PRO A 49 -24.12 -45.45 -20.72
CA PRO A 49 -24.28 -45.99 -22.08
C PRO A 49 -24.57 -44.92 -23.14
N GLY A 50 -24.82 -43.67 -22.71
CA GLY A 50 -25.25 -42.57 -23.57
C GLY A 50 -26.78 -42.51 -23.69
N ASP A 51 -27.32 -41.29 -23.71
CA ASP A 51 -28.74 -41.01 -23.95
C ASP A 51 -28.93 -39.66 -24.66
N PHE A 52 -30.18 -39.21 -24.79
CA PHE A 52 -30.51 -37.94 -25.44
C PHE A 52 -29.91 -36.71 -24.74
N MET A 53 -29.66 -36.79 -23.43
CA MET A 53 -29.18 -35.68 -22.59
C MET A 53 -27.67 -35.72 -22.38
N MET A 54 -27.03 -36.90 -22.42
CA MET A 54 -25.60 -37.08 -22.20
C MET A 54 -25.03 -38.15 -23.15
N PRO A 55 -24.04 -37.81 -24.00
CA PRO A 55 -23.43 -38.78 -24.91
C PRO A 55 -22.64 -39.86 -24.16
N ALA A 56 -22.41 -41.00 -24.81
CA ALA A 56 -21.43 -41.98 -24.35
C ALA A 56 -20.01 -41.39 -24.43
N ASP A 57 -19.10 -41.88 -23.58
CA ASP A 57 -17.71 -41.40 -23.51
C ASP A 57 -17.61 -39.87 -23.34
N VAL A 58 -18.46 -39.30 -22.49
CA VAL A 58 -18.61 -37.84 -22.31
C VAL A 58 -17.31 -37.15 -21.89
N LEU A 59 -16.37 -37.87 -21.27
CA LEU A 59 -15.05 -37.32 -20.90
C LEU A 59 -14.21 -36.94 -22.12
N ASN A 60 -14.39 -37.61 -23.25
CA ASN A 60 -13.72 -37.28 -24.51
C ASN A 60 -14.64 -36.48 -25.44
N THR A 61 -15.92 -36.84 -25.54
CA THR A 61 -16.87 -36.23 -26.48
C THR A 61 -17.46 -34.91 -25.98
N GLY A 62 -17.45 -34.68 -24.66
CA GLY A 62 -18.02 -33.50 -24.02
C GLY A 62 -17.05 -32.33 -23.84
N VAL A 63 -15.78 -32.45 -24.25
CA VAL A 63 -14.76 -31.39 -24.08
C VAL A 63 -15.25 -30.07 -24.66
N GLY A 64 -15.08 -28.97 -23.92
CA GLY A 64 -15.54 -27.63 -24.30
C GLY A 64 -17.03 -27.38 -24.00
N ARG A 65 -17.88 -28.40 -23.97
CA ARG A 65 -19.32 -28.31 -23.60
C ARG A 65 -19.65 -28.98 -22.28
N PHE A 66 -18.62 -29.45 -21.57
CA PHE A 66 -18.76 -30.42 -20.49
C PHE A 66 -19.70 -29.94 -19.40
N TRP A 67 -19.58 -28.67 -18.96
CA TRP A 67 -20.45 -28.07 -17.94
C TRP A 67 -21.93 -27.90 -18.36
N GLY A 68 -22.17 -27.75 -19.67
CA GLY A 68 -23.51 -27.65 -20.24
C GLY A 68 -24.31 -28.95 -20.08
N ILE A 69 -23.62 -30.08 -19.93
CA ILE A 69 -24.22 -31.40 -19.74
C ILE A 69 -24.52 -31.60 -18.25
N ALA A 70 -25.79 -31.69 -17.88
CA ALA A 70 -26.18 -31.72 -16.47
C ALA A 70 -25.52 -32.88 -15.67
N GLY A 71 -25.40 -34.07 -16.30
CA GLY A 71 -24.86 -35.28 -15.68
C GLY A 71 -23.36 -35.24 -15.37
N THR A 72 -22.60 -34.27 -15.89
CA THR A 72 -21.15 -34.17 -15.65
C THR A 72 -20.80 -33.23 -14.49
N ARG A 73 -21.77 -32.45 -14.00
CA ARG A 73 -21.53 -31.40 -13.01
C ARG A 73 -21.09 -31.96 -11.66
N ASP A 74 -21.61 -33.12 -11.27
CA ASP A 74 -21.25 -33.76 -10.01
C ASP A 74 -19.81 -34.30 -10.05
N TYR A 75 -19.37 -34.83 -11.18
CA TYR A 75 -17.95 -35.14 -11.42
C TYR A 75 -17.05 -33.90 -11.30
N MET A 76 -17.42 -32.78 -11.93
CA MET A 76 -16.64 -31.54 -11.85
C MET A 76 -16.53 -31.02 -10.41
N ARG A 77 -17.62 -31.06 -9.63
CA ARG A 77 -17.62 -30.68 -8.21
C ARG A 77 -16.80 -31.66 -7.37
N ALA A 78 -16.90 -32.96 -7.62
CA ALA A 78 -16.10 -33.97 -6.92
C ALA A 78 -14.60 -33.81 -7.22
N ARG A 79 -14.24 -33.49 -8.47
CA ARG A 79 -12.86 -33.24 -8.88
C ARG A 79 -12.30 -31.97 -8.25
N PHE A 80 -13.08 -30.90 -8.18
CA PHE A 80 -12.74 -29.69 -7.44
C PHE A 80 -12.48 -30.01 -5.96
N ALA A 81 -13.40 -30.71 -5.30
CA ALA A 81 -13.29 -31.05 -3.89
C ALA A 81 -12.06 -31.93 -3.58
N ALA A 82 -11.71 -32.85 -4.47
CA ALA A 82 -10.49 -33.66 -4.34
C ALA A 82 -9.22 -32.81 -4.48
N ALA A 83 -9.19 -31.87 -5.43
CA ALA A 83 -8.08 -30.95 -5.61
C ALA A 83 -7.92 -29.98 -4.42
N ASP A 84 -9.02 -29.39 -3.94
CA ASP A 84 -9.03 -28.53 -2.74
C ASP A 84 -8.59 -29.30 -1.49
N ALA A 85 -9.05 -30.55 -1.31
CA ALA A 85 -8.64 -31.37 -0.18
C ALA A 85 -7.12 -31.65 -0.18
N LEU A 86 -6.49 -31.79 -1.35
CA LEU A 86 -5.04 -31.94 -1.48
C LEU A 86 -4.30 -30.68 -0.99
N LEU A 87 -4.83 -29.49 -1.25
CA LEU A 87 -4.21 -28.21 -0.83
C LEU A 87 -4.20 -28.01 0.69
N ARG A 88 -4.94 -28.82 1.46
CA ARG A 88 -4.85 -28.86 2.93
C ARG A 88 -3.52 -29.45 3.42
N ILE A 89 -2.77 -30.10 2.54
CA ILE A 89 -1.42 -30.58 2.81
C ILE A 89 -0.43 -29.65 2.10
N ASP A 90 0.38 -28.97 2.91
CA ASP A 90 1.32 -27.96 2.44
C ASP A 90 2.62 -28.60 1.91
N THR A 91 2.54 -29.26 0.75
CA THR A 91 3.70 -29.89 0.10
C THR A 91 3.67 -29.69 -1.41
N ALA A 92 4.83 -29.50 -2.03
CA ALA A 92 4.94 -29.35 -3.49
C ALA A 92 4.28 -30.50 -4.28
N ALA A 93 4.35 -31.74 -3.78
CA ALA A 93 3.72 -32.89 -4.42
C ALA A 93 2.18 -32.82 -4.39
N ALA A 94 1.59 -32.31 -3.31
CA ALA A 94 0.15 -32.10 -3.21
C ALA A 94 -0.31 -30.95 -4.12
N VAL A 95 0.44 -29.85 -4.14
CA VAL A 95 0.23 -28.70 -5.03
C VAL A 95 0.29 -29.12 -6.50
N GLU A 96 1.28 -29.93 -6.89
CA GLU A 96 1.42 -30.45 -8.26
C GLU A 96 0.20 -31.30 -8.66
N LYS A 97 -0.26 -32.20 -7.78
CA LYS A 97 -1.44 -33.02 -8.05
C LYS A 97 -2.71 -32.16 -8.16
N ALA A 98 -2.91 -31.22 -7.24
CA ALA A 98 -4.05 -30.31 -7.28
C ALA A 98 -4.06 -29.47 -8.57
N LEU A 99 -2.91 -28.92 -8.97
CA LEU A 99 -2.74 -28.21 -10.24
C LEU A 99 -3.11 -29.09 -11.44
N GLY A 100 -2.73 -30.38 -11.43
CA GLY A 100 -3.11 -31.34 -12.46
C GLY A 100 -4.62 -31.52 -12.56
N HIS A 101 -5.32 -31.67 -11.43
CA HIS A 101 -6.79 -31.76 -11.42
C HIS A 101 -7.45 -30.48 -11.93
N PHE A 102 -7.02 -29.31 -11.46
CA PHE A 102 -7.57 -28.02 -11.88
C PHE A 102 -7.31 -27.72 -13.36
N THR A 103 -6.13 -28.06 -13.87
CA THR A 103 -5.82 -27.94 -15.30
C THR A 103 -6.71 -28.86 -16.14
N ALA A 104 -6.92 -30.11 -15.71
CA ALA A 104 -7.82 -31.03 -16.40
C ALA A 104 -9.27 -30.53 -16.41
N MET A 105 -9.72 -29.91 -15.31
CA MET A 105 -11.04 -29.28 -15.25
C MET A 105 -11.19 -28.13 -16.26
N LEU A 106 -10.17 -27.27 -16.40
CA LEU A 106 -10.18 -26.22 -17.43
C LEU A 106 -10.19 -26.77 -18.86
N GLN A 107 -9.51 -27.89 -19.11
CA GLN A 107 -9.55 -28.54 -20.43
C GLN A 107 -10.95 -29.07 -20.76
N LEU A 108 -11.63 -29.70 -19.78
CA LEU A 108 -13.01 -30.17 -19.94
C LEU A 108 -13.97 -28.99 -20.12
N ASN A 109 -13.78 -27.91 -19.34
CA ASN A 109 -14.65 -26.75 -19.32
C ASN A 109 -13.86 -25.43 -19.52
N ARG A 110 -13.60 -25.06 -20.78
CA ARG A 110 -12.78 -23.89 -21.11
C ARG A 110 -13.36 -22.57 -20.59
N SER A 111 -14.69 -22.45 -20.47
CA SER A 111 -15.38 -21.26 -19.92
C SER A 111 -15.31 -21.14 -18.40
N ASP A 112 -14.74 -22.13 -17.71
CA ASP A 112 -14.43 -22.09 -16.29
C ASP A 112 -15.57 -21.66 -15.35
N ASN A 113 -16.68 -22.39 -15.37
CA ASN A 113 -17.83 -22.10 -14.52
C ASN A 113 -17.61 -22.37 -13.01
N LEU A 114 -16.47 -22.95 -12.63
CA LEU A 114 -16.11 -23.22 -11.23
C LEU A 114 -15.02 -22.28 -10.71
N GLY A 115 -14.55 -21.32 -11.52
CA GLY A 115 -13.55 -20.33 -11.11
C GLY A 115 -12.16 -20.92 -10.84
N VAL A 116 -11.81 -22.02 -11.51
CA VAL A 116 -10.53 -22.68 -11.29
C VAL A 116 -9.33 -21.85 -11.77
N ARG A 117 -9.55 -20.96 -12.75
CA ARG A 117 -8.56 -20.03 -13.30
C ARG A 117 -8.03 -19.03 -12.28
N ASP A 118 -8.75 -18.80 -11.20
CA ASP A 118 -8.37 -17.87 -10.14
C ASP A 118 -7.43 -18.52 -9.11
N ILE A 119 -7.39 -19.87 -9.06
CA ILE A 119 -6.54 -20.65 -8.15
C ILE A 119 -5.19 -20.99 -8.81
N ILE A 120 -5.22 -21.37 -10.10
CA ILE A 120 -4.05 -21.89 -10.83
C ILE A 120 -2.81 -20.98 -10.78
N PRO A 121 -2.90 -19.64 -10.97
CA PRO A 121 -1.74 -18.75 -10.92
C PRO A 121 -0.95 -18.89 -9.60
N CYS A 122 -1.65 -18.92 -8.46
CA CYS A 122 -1.02 -19.06 -7.15
C CYS A 122 -0.34 -20.42 -7.00
N LEU A 123 -0.94 -21.51 -7.50
CA LEU A 123 -0.30 -22.84 -7.47
C LEU A 123 0.97 -22.89 -8.34
N LEU A 124 0.98 -22.21 -9.48
CA LEU A 124 2.18 -22.09 -10.32
C LEU A 124 3.30 -21.34 -9.59
N LEU A 125 2.98 -20.28 -8.84
CA LEU A 125 3.94 -19.54 -8.03
C LEU A 125 4.51 -20.39 -6.87
N ARG A 126 3.68 -21.18 -6.21
CA ARG A 126 4.12 -22.14 -5.16
C ARG A 126 5.07 -23.21 -5.68
N LEU A 127 4.96 -23.56 -6.97
CA LEU A 127 5.83 -24.53 -7.63
C LEU A 127 7.07 -23.90 -8.28
N GLY A 128 7.32 -22.60 -8.12
CA GLY A 128 8.42 -21.89 -8.77
C GLY A 128 8.33 -21.93 -10.30
N ARG A 129 7.12 -21.79 -10.84
CA ARG A 129 6.81 -21.80 -12.29
C ARG A 129 6.37 -20.42 -12.75
N GLU A 130 7.21 -19.41 -12.52
CA GLU A 130 6.89 -17.99 -12.73
C GLU A 130 6.52 -17.70 -14.18
N GLN A 131 7.28 -18.22 -15.15
CA GLN A 131 6.98 -18.04 -16.58
C GLN A 131 5.61 -18.59 -16.96
N LYS A 132 5.25 -19.78 -16.47
CA LYS A 132 3.94 -20.38 -16.74
C LYS A 132 2.81 -19.59 -16.09
N CYS A 133 3.05 -19.03 -14.90
CA CYS A 133 2.09 -18.15 -14.24
C CYS A 133 1.82 -16.90 -15.10
N TYR A 134 2.88 -16.26 -15.58
CA TYR A 134 2.75 -15.09 -16.46
C TYR A 134 2.04 -15.41 -17.77
N ASP A 135 2.46 -16.47 -18.47
CA ASP A 135 1.85 -16.89 -19.73
C ASP A 135 0.34 -17.18 -19.56
N PHE A 136 -0.03 -17.82 -18.46
CA PHE A 136 -1.42 -18.13 -18.13
C PHE A 136 -2.23 -16.86 -17.88
N LEU A 137 -1.73 -15.95 -17.04
CA LEU A 137 -2.38 -14.67 -16.74
C LEU A 137 -2.51 -13.79 -18.00
N LYS A 138 -1.46 -13.73 -18.83
CA LYS A 138 -1.48 -12.97 -20.08
C LYS A 138 -2.52 -13.49 -21.05
N TRP A 139 -2.67 -14.81 -21.19
CA TRP A 139 -3.69 -15.39 -22.06
C TRP A 139 -5.10 -14.98 -21.61
N TRP A 140 -5.40 -15.10 -20.30
CA TRP A 140 -6.68 -14.68 -19.75
C TRP A 140 -6.92 -13.16 -19.77
N GLY A 141 -5.85 -12.35 -19.76
CA GLY A 141 -5.95 -10.90 -19.89
C GLY A 141 -6.18 -10.42 -21.32
N LEU A 142 -5.94 -11.26 -22.33
CA LEU A 142 -6.05 -10.91 -23.76
C LEU A 142 -7.25 -11.58 -24.47
N VAL A 143 -7.83 -12.63 -23.88
CA VAL A 143 -8.98 -13.32 -24.47
C VAL A 143 -10.23 -12.43 -24.41
N ASP A 144 -10.93 -12.29 -25.54
CA ASP A 144 -12.14 -11.47 -25.63
C ASP A 144 -13.39 -12.21 -25.10
N ASN A 145 -14.49 -11.47 -24.90
CA ASN A 145 -15.77 -12.05 -24.45
C ASN A 145 -16.44 -12.94 -25.51
N ASP A 146 -16.10 -12.76 -26.80
CA ASP A 146 -16.68 -13.47 -27.94
C ASP A 146 -15.94 -14.77 -28.26
N TYR A 147 -14.94 -15.13 -27.44
CA TYR A 147 -14.15 -16.33 -27.61
C TYR A 147 -15.03 -17.57 -27.64
N ALA A 148 -14.83 -18.42 -28.63
CA ALA A 148 -15.62 -19.62 -28.84
C ALA A 148 -15.24 -20.72 -27.84
N TRP A 149 -15.67 -20.58 -26.57
CA TRP A 149 -15.36 -21.50 -25.47
C TRP A 149 -15.67 -22.98 -25.76
N HIS A 150 -16.64 -23.23 -26.62
CA HIS A 150 -17.08 -24.57 -26.99
C HIS A 150 -16.36 -25.14 -28.23
N ASP A 151 -15.58 -24.33 -28.94
CA ASP A 151 -14.82 -24.78 -30.11
C ASP A 151 -13.41 -25.21 -29.69
N VAL A 152 -13.20 -26.53 -29.65
CA VAL A 152 -11.93 -27.11 -29.21
C VAL A 152 -10.77 -26.86 -30.19
N THR A 153 -11.06 -26.43 -31.42
CA THR A 153 -10.05 -26.15 -32.45
C THR A 153 -9.42 -24.77 -32.28
N THR A 154 -10.07 -23.87 -31.56
CA THR A 154 -9.51 -22.54 -31.26
C THR A 154 -8.30 -22.63 -30.34
N PRO A 155 -7.28 -21.76 -30.52
CA PRO A 155 -6.11 -21.72 -29.64
C PRO A 155 -6.53 -21.44 -28.19
N TYR A 156 -6.06 -22.26 -27.25
CA TYR A 156 -6.46 -22.19 -25.84
C TYR A 156 -5.24 -22.32 -24.93
N LEU A 157 -5.04 -21.34 -24.05
CA LEU A 157 -3.88 -21.23 -23.18
C LEU A 157 -2.56 -21.49 -23.93
N ASP A 158 -2.39 -20.88 -25.09
CA ASP A 158 -1.33 -21.16 -26.08
C ASP A 158 -0.18 -20.15 -26.05
N ILE A 159 -0.27 -19.09 -25.25
CA ILE A 159 0.86 -18.18 -24.98
C ILE A 159 1.98 -18.94 -24.27
N ARG A 160 3.21 -18.81 -24.78
CA ARG A 160 4.42 -19.44 -24.23
C ARG A 160 5.57 -18.45 -24.26
N ASN A 161 6.33 -18.38 -23.16
CA ASN A 161 7.53 -17.54 -23.04
C ASN A 161 7.25 -16.05 -23.33
N ALA A 162 6.07 -15.54 -22.94
CA ALA A 162 5.80 -14.12 -23.02
C ALA A 162 6.77 -13.34 -22.12
N ASP A 163 7.08 -12.10 -22.49
CA ASP A 163 7.99 -11.28 -21.69
C ASP A 163 7.34 -10.87 -20.37
N ALA A 164 7.64 -11.63 -19.31
CA ALA A 164 7.16 -11.34 -17.96
C ALA A 164 7.68 -10.02 -17.39
N PHE A 165 8.65 -9.35 -18.03
CA PHE A 165 9.16 -8.04 -17.61
C PHE A 165 8.46 -6.86 -18.32
N GLU A 166 7.60 -7.13 -19.30
CA GLU A 166 6.88 -6.09 -20.04
C GLU A 166 5.94 -5.27 -19.12
N PRO A 167 5.60 -4.02 -19.50
CA PRO A 167 4.68 -3.19 -18.74
C PRO A 167 3.31 -3.85 -18.54
N VAL A 168 2.74 -3.68 -17.34
CA VAL A 168 1.44 -4.26 -16.99
C VAL A 168 0.25 -3.60 -17.72
N ASP A 169 0.46 -2.44 -18.36
CA ASP A 169 -0.52 -1.76 -19.20
C ASP A 169 -1.01 -2.58 -20.39
N ILE A 170 -0.18 -3.50 -20.88
CA ILE A 170 -0.51 -4.38 -22.00
C ILE A 170 -1.64 -5.34 -21.63
N LEU A 171 -1.79 -5.64 -20.33
CA LEU A 171 -2.91 -6.44 -19.80
C LEU A 171 -4.17 -5.59 -19.54
N ARG A 172 -4.19 -4.32 -19.98
CA ARG A 172 -5.28 -3.36 -19.81
C ARG A 172 -5.79 -2.73 -21.11
N SER A 173 -5.35 -3.18 -22.29
CA SER A 173 -5.82 -2.62 -23.56
C SER A 173 -7.22 -3.15 -23.91
N GLY A 174 -8.27 -2.53 -23.36
CA GLY A 174 -9.69 -2.81 -23.65
C GLY A 174 -10.61 -2.70 -22.41
N ASP A 175 -11.89 -3.07 -22.57
CA ASP A 175 -12.88 -3.17 -21.47
C ASP A 175 -12.65 -4.37 -20.52
N PHE A 176 -11.55 -5.11 -20.70
CA PHE A 176 -11.33 -6.43 -20.09
C PHE A 176 -10.25 -6.36 -19.02
N MET A 177 -10.58 -6.81 -17.81
CA MET A 177 -9.69 -6.81 -16.66
C MET A 177 -9.61 -8.22 -16.06
N LEU A 178 -8.41 -8.63 -15.67
CA LEU A 178 -8.18 -9.81 -14.83
C LEU A 178 -9.08 -9.77 -13.58
N SER A 179 -9.48 -10.94 -13.07
CA SER A 179 -10.20 -11.02 -11.79
C SER A 179 -9.35 -10.48 -10.64
N LEU A 180 -9.98 -10.18 -9.49
CA LEU A 180 -9.26 -9.75 -8.27
C LEU A 180 -8.13 -10.75 -7.93
N SER A 181 -8.44 -12.05 -7.92
CA SER A 181 -7.48 -13.11 -7.58
C SER A 181 -6.33 -13.22 -8.59
N GLN A 182 -6.61 -13.01 -9.87
CA GLN A 182 -5.58 -12.98 -10.91
C GLN A 182 -4.68 -11.73 -10.80
N LEU A 183 -5.26 -10.56 -10.47
CA LEU A 183 -4.50 -9.34 -10.19
C LEU A 183 -3.60 -9.50 -8.96
N VAL A 184 -4.11 -10.15 -7.91
CA VAL A 184 -3.35 -10.47 -6.71
C VAL A 184 -2.18 -11.41 -7.02
N ALA A 185 -2.41 -12.46 -7.82
CA ALA A 185 -1.36 -13.37 -8.24
C ALA A 185 -0.29 -12.68 -9.13
N LEU A 186 -0.72 -11.79 -10.03
CA LEU A 186 0.18 -10.98 -10.84
C LEU A 186 1.02 -10.03 -9.97
N THR A 187 0.41 -9.43 -8.95
CA THR A 187 1.12 -8.58 -7.98
C THR A 187 2.21 -9.37 -7.28
N LEU A 188 1.90 -10.57 -6.76
CA LEU A 188 2.88 -11.44 -6.11
C LEU A 188 4.03 -11.81 -7.05
N LEU A 189 3.71 -12.17 -8.31
CA LEU A 189 4.71 -12.49 -9.32
C LEU A 189 5.67 -11.32 -9.56
N LYS A 190 5.14 -10.12 -9.86
CA LYS A 190 5.96 -8.93 -10.14
C LYS A 190 6.77 -8.49 -8.92
N LEU A 191 6.20 -8.61 -7.72
CA LEU A 191 6.88 -8.32 -6.47
C LEU A 191 8.04 -9.31 -6.20
N ARG A 192 7.82 -10.61 -6.37
CA ARG A 192 8.90 -11.62 -6.26
C ARG A 192 10.03 -11.32 -7.25
N MET A 193 9.70 -10.98 -8.51
CA MET A 193 10.69 -10.62 -9.52
C MET A 193 11.47 -9.35 -9.17
N TYR A 194 10.79 -8.32 -8.62
CA TYR A 194 11.45 -7.11 -8.13
C TYR A 194 12.44 -7.45 -7.02
N LEU A 195 12.00 -8.17 -5.99
CA LEU A 195 12.84 -8.49 -4.85
C LEU A 195 14.02 -9.40 -5.24
N ASP A 196 13.81 -10.33 -6.17
CA ASP A 196 14.87 -11.17 -6.74
C ASP A 196 15.94 -10.34 -7.48
N LEU A 197 15.54 -9.37 -8.31
CA LEU A 197 16.50 -8.52 -9.04
C LEU A 197 17.15 -7.47 -8.14
N ALA A 198 16.40 -6.87 -7.23
CA ALA A 198 16.91 -5.86 -6.30
C ALA A 198 18.01 -6.43 -5.38
N ALA A 199 17.99 -7.74 -5.12
CA ALA A 199 19.05 -8.42 -4.37
C ALA A 199 20.43 -8.36 -5.06
N PHE A 200 20.48 -8.09 -6.37
CA PHE A 200 21.72 -7.94 -7.15
C PHE A 200 22.06 -6.47 -7.47
N GLU A 201 21.22 -5.51 -7.06
CA GLU A 201 21.50 -4.09 -7.24
C GLU A 201 22.50 -3.63 -6.17
N THR A 202 23.76 -3.39 -6.59
CA THR A 202 24.86 -3.06 -5.68
C THR A 202 25.46 -1.68 -5.98
N ASP A 203 25.85 -0.94 -4.93
CA ASP A 203 26.54 0.35 -5.04
C ASP A 203 27.99 0.23 -5.57
N PHE A 204 28.51 -1.00 -5.66
CA PHE A 204 29.85 -1.29 -6.15
C PHE A 204 29.79 -1.86 -7.57
N PRO A 205 30.59 -1.34 -8.53
CA PRO A 205 30.59 -1.82 -9.91
C PRO A 205 31.25 -3.20 -9.98
N PHE A 206 30.42 -4.25 -10.02
CA PHE A 206 30.87 -5.56 -10.49
C PHE A 206 30.82 -5.58 -12.03
N GLU A 207 31.90 -6.05 -12.67
CA GLU A 207 31.93 -6.24 -14.13
C GLU A 207 31.01 -7.37 -14.60
N ARG A 208 30.59 -8.27 -13.69
CA ARG A 208 29.67 -9.37 -13.95
C ARG A 208 28.76 -9.64 -12.76
N ILE A 209 27.46 -9.72 -13.04
CA ILE A 209 26.43 -10.24 -12.13
C ILE A 209 26.60 -11.77 -12.08
N ASP A 210 26.74 -12.37 -10.89
CA ASP A 210 26.68 -13.83 -10.70
C ASP A 210 25.24 -14.26 -10.36
N PRO A 211 24.48 -14.85 -11.29
CA PRO A 211 23.09 -15.25 -11.06
C PRO A 211 22.95 -16.44 -10.10
N ASP A 212 24.05 -17.15 -9.84
CA ASP A 212 24.08 -18.36 -9.02
C ASP A 212 24.65 -18.09 -7.60
N ALA A 213 24.89 -16.82 -7.25
CA ALA A 213 25.34 -16.40 -5.92
C ALA A 213 24.43 -16.94 -4.79
N GLU A 214 25.04 -17.32 -3.67
CA GLU A 214 24.33 -17.81 -2.48
C GLU A 214 23.67 -16.65 -1.73
N LEU A 215 22.44 -16.33 -2.13
CA LEU A 215 21.61 -15.34 -1.44
C LEU A 215 20.81 -15.97 -0.30
N LEU A 216 20.44 -15.13 0.67
CA LEU A 216 19.54 -15.49 1.77
C LEU A 216 18.13 -15.92 1.27
N ARG A 217 17.76 -15.55 0.03
CA ARG A 217 16.51 -15.91 -0.64
C ARG A 217 16.76 -16.81 -1.86
N PRO A 218 15.90 -17.82 -2.13
CA PRO A 218 15.90 -18.50 -3.42
C PRO A 218 15.48 -17.54 -4.53
N VAL A 219 16.31 -17.41 -5.57
CA VAL A 219 15.99 -16.59 -6.76
C VAL A 219 15.19 -17.42 -7.75
N GLY A 220 14.07 -16.87 -8.24
CA GLY A 220 13.21 -17.52 -9.23
C GLY A 220 13.95 -17.83 -10.53
N LYS A 221 13.59 -18.94 -11.19
CA LYS A 221 14.27 -19.40 -12.43
C LYS A 221 14.19 -18.36 -13.54
N LEU A 222 13.06 -17.67 -13.63
CA LEU A 222 12.81 -16.59 -14.59
C LEU A 222 13.80 -15.44 -14.43
N VAL A 223 14.00 -14.97 -13.20
CA VAL A 223 14.93 -13.87 -12.90
C VAL A 223 16.38 -14.32 -13.08
N ARG A 224 16.73 -15.53 -12.62
CA ARG A 224 18.06 -16.10 -12.83
C ARG A 224 18.43 -16.21 -14.31
N ALA A 225 17.48 -16.60 -15.16
CA ALA A 225 17.67 -16.61 -16.61
C ALA A 225 17.88 -15.19 -17.17
N LYS A 226 17.15 -14.19 -16.66
CA LYS A 226 17.28 -12.79 -17.08
C LYS A 226 18.62 -12.18 -16.68
N LEU A 227 19.07 -12.40 -15.43
CA LEU A 227 20.34 -11.91 -14.91
C LEU A 227 21.55 -12.31 -15.76
N ARG A 228 21.52 -13.50 -16.38
CA ARG A 228 22.56 -13.97 -17.32
C ARG A 228 22.72 -13.08 -18.57
N THR A 229 21.73 -12.26 -18.87
CA THR A 229 21.69 -11.39 -20.06
C THR A 229 21.83 -9.91 -19.75
N LEU A 230 21.78 -9.52 -18.47
CA LEU A 230 21.79 -8.12 -18.05
C LEU A 230 23.20 -7.61 -17.76
N ASN A 231 23.40 -6.31 -18.00
CA ASN A 231 24.50 -5.53 -17.42
C ASN A 231 23.98 -4.68 -16.24
N GLN A 232 24.87 -4.00 -15.51
CA GLN A 232 24.50 -3.23 -14.33
C GLN A 232 23.51 -2.09 -14.62
N ALA A 233 23.68 -1.37 -15.74
CA ALA A 233 22.80 -0.25 -16.08
C ALA A 233 21.38 -0.72 -16.42
N ASP A 234 21.27 -1.84 -17.15
CA ASP A 234 19.99 -2.45 -17.49
C ASP A 234 19.32 -3.11 -16.27
N LEU A 235 20.11 -3.66 -15.33
CA LEU A 235 19.62 -4.17 -14.05
C LEU A 235 18.91 -3.06 -13.27
N SER A 236 19.57 -1.93 -13.00
CA SER A 236 18.95 -0.81 -12.26
C SER A 236 17.68 -0.29 -12.95
N ARG A 237 17.70 -0.15 -14.28
CA ARG A 237 16.49 0.27 -15.03
C ARG A 237 15.35 -0.73 -14.83
N MET A 238 15.64 -2.02 -14.86
CA MET A 238 14.65 -3.09 -14.70
C MET A 238 14.10 -3.19 -13.27
N VAL A 239 14.96 -3.02 -12.26
CA VAL A 239 14.55 -2.96 -10.85
C VAL A 239 13.59 -1.80 -10.63
N GLN A 240 13.91 -0.60 -11.13
CA GLN A 240 13.01 0.56 -11.03
C GLN A 240 11.69 0.33 -11.79
N ALA A 241 11.74 -0.27 -12.98
CA ALA A 241 10.55 -0.57 -13.75
C ALA A 241 9.63 -1.57 -13.02
N LEU A 242 10.17 -2.67 -12.50
CA LEU A 242 9.38 -3.65 -11.74
C LEU A 242 8.84 -3.07 -10.44
N LYS A 243 9.61 -2.20 -9.77
CA LYS A 243 9.16 -1.46 -8.59
C LYS A 243 7.93 -0.61 -8.89
N GLY A 244 7.96 0.13 -9.99
CA GLY A 244 6.80 0.87 -10.47
C GLY A 244 5.62 -0.03 -10.83
N GLN A 245 5.88 -1.15 -11.50
CA GLN A 245 4.84 -2.10 -11.93
C GLN A 245 4.10 -2.76 -10.75
N TYR A 246 4.80 -3.32 -9.75
CA TYR A 246 4.12 -3.99 -8.64
C TYR A 246 3.34 -2.99 -7.78
N ARG A 247 3.90 -1.79 -7.53
CA ARG A 247 3.19 -0.73 -6.79
C ARG A 247 1.91 -0.28 -7.49
N ARG A 248 1.97 -0.16 -8.82
CA ARG A 248 0.78 0.13 -9.61
C ARG A 248 -0.25 -0.99 -9.53
N LEU A 249 0.17 -2.26 -9.56
CA LEU A 249 -0.73 -3.38 -9.34
C LEU A 249 -1.34 -3.37 -7.93
N CYS A 250 -0.59 -2.96 -6.90
CA CYS A 250 -1.13 -2.78 -5.55
C CYS A 250 -2.28 -1.76 -5.54
N SER A 251 -2.13 -0.62 -6.22
CA SER A 251 -3.20 0.36 -6.37
C SER A 251 -4.39 -0.22 -7.14
N ILE A 252 -4.16 -0.93 -8.25
CA ILE A 252 -5.24 -1.55 -9.05
C ILE A 252 -6.04 -2.58 -8.22
N VAL A 253 -5.36 -3.41 -7.43
CA VAL A 253 -6.01 -4.37 -6.53
C VAL A 253 -6.81 -3.64 -5.45
N HIS A 254 -6.26 -2.56 -4.89
CA HIS A 254 -6.96 -1.77 -3.88
C HIS A 254 -8.21 -1.08 -4.44
N ASP A 255 -8.12 -0.49 -5.63
CA ASP A 255 -9.24 0.13 -6.32
C ASP A 255 -10.32 -0.91 -6.68
N ALA A 256 -9.92 -2.13 -7.05
CA ALA A 256 -10.83 -3.23 -7.32
C ALA A 256 -11.50 -3.77 -6.05
N ASN A 257 -10.74 -3.86 -4.94
CA ASN A 257 -11.24 -4.30 -3.65
C ASN A 257 -10.43 -3.70 -2.49
N PRO A 258 -10.99 -2.72 -1.75
CA PRO A 258 -10.26 -1.99 -0.72
C PRO A 258 -9.93 -2.83 0.52
N HIS A 259 -10.59 -3.98 0.70
CA HIS A 259 -10.44 -4.84 1.87
C HIS A 259 -9.26 -5.84 1.76
N PHE A 260 -8.85 -6.17 0.52
CA PHE A 260 -7.96 -7.32 0.28
C PHE A 260 -6.60 -7.21 0.99
N TRP A 261 -5.89 -6.09 0.84
CA TRP A 261 -4.54 -5.94 1.41
C TRP A 261 -4.55 -6.03 2.94
N ARG A 262 -5.55 -5.45 3.59
CA ARG A 262 -5.74 -5.52 5.03
C ARG A 262 -5.92 -6.97 5.51
N LEU A 263 -6.76 -7.74 4.82
CA LEU A 263 -7.02 -9.13 5.16
C LEU A 263 -5.80 -10.03 4.89
N LEU A 264 -4.96 -9.68 3.91
CA LEU A 264 -3.75 -10.42 3.59
C LEU A 264 -2.68 -10.30 4.67
N VAL A 265 -2.47 -9.09 5.22
CA VAL A 265 -1.44 -8.82 6.24
C VAL A 265 -1.88 -9.16 7.67
N ASP A 266 -3.18 -9.46 7.89
CA ASP A 266 -3.68 -9.88 9.20
C ASP A 266 -3.23 -11.31 9.54
N GLU A 267 -2.17 -11.42 10.34
CA GLU A 267 -1.62 -12.68 10.84
C GLU A 267 -2.58 -13.45 11.75
N THR A 268 -3.57 -12.78 12.34
CA THR A 268 -4.56 -13.41 13.25
C THR A 268 -5.69 -14.09 12.48
N LEU A 269 -5.91 -13.68 11.22
CA LEU A 269 -6.98 -14.17 10.39
C LEU A 269 -6.67 -15.58 9.87
N LYS A 270 -7.51 -16.56 10.24
CA LYS A 270 -7.43 -17.89 9.63
C LYS A 270 -7.88 -17.81 8.17
N THR A 271 -7.33 -18.68 7.31
CA THR A 271 -7.77 -18.78 5.91
C THR A 271 -9.30 -18.99 5.87
N PRO A 272 -10.05 -18.04 5.29
CA PRO A 272 -11.50 -18.10 5.27
C PRO A 272 -11.97 -19.26 4.38
N ALA A 273 -13.15 -19.80 4.68
CA ALA A 273 -13.83 -20.66 3.74
C ALA A 273 -14.38 -19.82 2.57
N PRO A 274 -14.47 -20.36 1.35
CA PRO A 274 -15.06 -19.63 0.24
C PRO A 274 -16.52 -19.23 0.57
N PRO A 275 -16.92 -17.97 0.30
CA PRO A 275 -18.26 -17.49 0.60
C PRO A 275 -19.30 -18.16 -0.32
N ALA A 276 -20.56 -18.20 0.13
CA ALA A 276 -21.66 -18.74 -0.67
C ALA A 276 -22.01 -17.87 -1.89
N SER A 277 -21.82 -16.55 -1.75
CA SER A 277 -22.01 -15.53 -2.78
C SER A 277 -21.19 -14.30 -2.43
N TYR A 278 -20.90 -13.46 -3.41
CA TYR A 278 -20.20 -12.18 -3.21
C TYR A 278 -20.63 -11.17 -4.28
N GLU A 279 -20.42 -9.90 -3.98
CA GLU A 279 -20.50 -8.81 -4.96
C GLU A 279 -19.09 -8.31 -5.27
N LYS A 280 -18.85 -7.78 -6.48
CA LYS A 280 -17.55 -7.19 -6.82
C LYS A 280 -17.23 -6.03 -5.88
N GLY A 281 -16.02 -5.99 -5.34
CA GLY A 281 -15.56 -5.02 -4.34
C GLY A 281 -15.93 -5.34 -2.88
N SER A 282 -16.73 -6.38 -2.63
CA SER A 282 -17.15 -6.76 -1.28
C SER A 282 -16.04 -7.43 -0.46
N ILE A 283 -16.21 -7.45 0.88
CA ILE A 283 -15.30 -8.19 1.76
C ILE A 283 -15.36 -9.71 1.51
N GLU A 284 -16.51 -10.23 1.08
CA GLU A 284 -16.67 -11.63 0.68
C GLU A 284 -15.82 -11.97 -0.54
N GLU A 285 -15.76 -11.09 -1.54
CA GLU A 285 -14.86 -11.26 -2.69
C GLU A 285 -13.39 -11.29 -2.24
N ALA A 286 -13.03 -10.43 -1.28
CA ALA A 286 -11.68 -10.42 -0.71
C ALA A 286 -11.35 -11.71 0.04
N HIS A 287 -12.31 -12.26 0.81
CA HIS A 287 -12.17 -13.57 1.45
C HIS A 287 -12.01 -14.70 0.42
N LEU A 288 -12.74 -14.66 -0.70
CA LEU A 288 -12.58 -15.64 -1.78
C LEU A 288 -11.17 -15.55 -2.38
N ALA A 289 -10.70 -14.35 -2.71
CA ALA A 289 -9.35 -14.16 -3.23
C ALA A 289 -8.28 -14.64 -2.23
N LEU A 290 -8.46 -14.34 -0.94
CA LEU A 290 -7.57 -14.78 0.13
C LEU A 290 -7.55 -16.31 0.25
N TYR A 291 -8.70 -16.97 0.19
CA TYR A 291 -8.79 -18.44 0.16
C TYR A 291 -7.97 -19.03 -1.01
N GLN A 292 -7.95 -18.37 -2.16
CA GLN A 292 -7.26 -18.85 -3.36
C GLN A 292 -5.74 -18.56 -3.35
N CYS A 293 -5.28 -17.48 -2.71
CA CYS A 293 -3.89 -17.02 -2.81
C CYS A 293 -3.06 -17.13 -1.52
N LYS A 294 -3.68 -17.25 -0.34
CA LYS A 294 -3.01 -17.06 0.97
C LYS A 294 -1.73 -17.88 1.11
N SER A 295 -1.74 -19.17 0.82
CA SER A 295 -0.53 -20.01 0.94
C SER A 295 0.62 -19.57 0.02
N ALA A 296 0.33 -19.04 -1.17
CA ALA A 296 1.38 -18.55 -2.06
C ALA A 296 2.05 -17.29 -1.52
N TRP A 297 1.29 -16.44 -0.84
CA TRP A 297 1.80 -15.25 -0.16
C TRP A 297 2.54 -15.59 1.13
N GLU A 298 2.02 -16.52 1.94
CA GLU A 298 2.69 -16.99 3.16
C GLU A 298 4.05 -17.66 2.86
N GLU A 299 4.17 -18.34 1.72
CA GLU A 299 5.46 -18.86 1.21
C GLU A 299 6.43 -17.74 0.73
N SER A 300 6.02 -16.47 0.81
CA SER A 300 6.80 -15.27 0.46
C SER A 300 6.63 -14.19 1.53
N GLU A 301 7.10 -14.48 2.74
CA GLU A 301 7.03 -13.59 3.90
C GLU A 301 7.62 -12.20 3.59
N ASP A 302 8.70 -12.13 2.81
CA ASP A 302 9.32 -10.90 2.33
C ASP A 302 8.41 -10.04 1.45
N ALA A 303 7.60 -10.69 0.60
CA ALA A 303 6.58 -10.03 -0.21
C ALA A 303 5.44 -9.50 0.68
N ILE A 304 5.01 -10.24 1.70
CA ILE A 304 4.02 -9.76 2.68
C ILE A 304 4.54 -8.53 3.42
N ILE A 305 5.80 -8.57 3.91
CA ILE A 305 6.42 -7.43 4.59
C ILE A 305 6.50 -6.20 3.67
N MET A 306 6.87 -6.40 2.40
CA MET A 306 6.91 -5.31 1.44
C MET A 306 5.52 -4.75 1.15
N ILE A 307 4.50 -5.60 1.03
CA ILE A 307 3.10 -5.19 0.90
C ILE A 307 2.65 -4.44 2.14
N ASP A 308 2.91 -4.92 3.36
CA ASP A 308 2.54 -4.19 4.59
C ASP A 308 3.21 -2.81 4.63
N ALA A 309 4.51 -2.74 4.32
CA ALA A 309 5.26 -1.49 4.26
C ALA A 309 4.69 -0.51 3.20
N ASP A 310 4.45 -0.96 1.97
CA ASP A 310 3.97 -0.13 0.86
C ASP A 310 2.46 0.15 0.94
N THR A 311 1.62 -0.81 1.33
CA THR A 311 0.17 -0.64 1.45
C THR A 311 -0.22 0.13 2.69
N ALA A 312 0.52 0.05 3.78
CA ALA A 312 0.30 0.99 4.87
C ALA A 312 0.63 2.44 4.46
N ALA A 313 1.22 2.68 3.28
CA ALA A 313 1.29 4.00 2.66
C ALA A 313 0.03 4.45 1.90
N PHE A 314 -0.86 3.52 1.53
CA PHE A 314 -2.08 3.78 0.74
C PHE A 314 -3.40 3.37 1.44
N ALA A 315 -3.39 2.46 2.42
CA ALA A 315 -4.55 1.82 3.05
C ALA A 315 -5.09 2.58 4.28
N SER A 316 -5.23 3.90 4.19
CA SER A 316 -6.11 4.60 5.11
C SER A 316 -7.54 4.56 4.55
N VAL A 317 -8.42 3.71 5.13
CA VAL A 317 -9.86 3.97 5.41
C VAL A 317 -10.73 2.68 5.47
N TYR A 318 -11.40 2.52 6.62
CA TYR A 318 -12.70 1.85 6.93
C TYR A 318 -12.82 0.38 7.40
N GLU A 319 -13.41 0.22 8.60
CA GLU A 319 -14.30 -0.90 8.98
C GLU A 319 -15.47 -0.37 9.83
N GLY A 320 -16.65 -0.97 9.66
CA GLY A 320 -17.96 -0.52 10.14
C GLY A 320 -18.37 -0.92 11.57
N PRO A 321 -19.66 -0.81 11.91
CA PRO A 321 -20.13 -0.36 13.22
C PRO A 321 -20.48 -1.50 14.19
N ALA A 322 -19.58 -1.85 15.12
CA ALA A 322 -19.95 -2.61 16.33
C ALA A 322 -18.90 -2.61 17.46
N ALA A 323 -17.67 -2.18 17.23
CA ALA A 323 -16.64 -2.14 18.28
C ALA A 323 -16.34 -0.68 18.67
N VAL A 324 -17.13 -0.17 19.61
CA VAL A 324 -16.81 1.07 20.32
C VAL A 324 -15.65 0.77 21.28
N VAL A 325 -14.71 1.73 21.31
CA VAL A 325 -13.56 1.92 22.21
C VAL A 325 -12.20 1.51 21.64
N ALA A 326 -11.45 2.56 21.26
CA ALA A 326 -10.00 2.66 21.07
C ALA A 326 -9.45 2.60 19.62
N ALA A 327 -8.58 3.58 19.35
CA ALA A 327 -7.67 3.75 18.20
C ALA A 327 -8.26 4.34 16.91
N THR A 328 -8.23 5.67 16.86
CA THR A 328 -8.13 6.52 15.68
C THR A 328 -6.83 6.23 14.91
N ASP A 329 -6.89 6.02 13.59
CA ASP A 329 -6.11 6.79 12.59
C ASP A 329 -5.99 6.06 11.23
N GLY A 330 -6.62 6.67 10.23
CA GLY A 330 -6.43 6.39 8.81
C GLY A 330 -6.45 7.72 8.05
N LEU A 331 -5.26 8.32 7.88
CA LEU A 331 -4.94 9.34 6.88
C LEU A 331 -3.77 8.82 6.01
N PRO A 332 -3.66 9.20 4.73
CA PRO A 332 -2.64 8.67 3.81
C PRO A 332 -1.21 8.95 4.30
N ARG A 333 -0.22 8.06 4.07
CA ARG A 333 1.20 8.31 4.46
C ARG A 333 1.87 9.37 3.59
N GLY A 334 1.51 10.59 3.89
CA GLY A 334 2.41 11.70 4.19
C GLY A 334 1.83 12.52 5.35
N LEU A 335 0.54 12.32 5.67
CA LEU A 335 -0.27 13.09 6.59
C LEU A 335 -0.28 12.45 7.97
N GLY A 336 0.60 12.91 8.85
CA GLY A 336 0.45 12.65 10.27
C GLY A 336 -0.80 13.36 10.80
N THR A 337 -1.58 12.69 11.63
CA THR A 337 -2.29 13.37 12.71
C THR A 337 -1.20 13.95 13.62
N ALA A 338 -0.87 15.22 13.42
CA ALA A 338 -0.10 15.91 14.44
C ALA A 338 -0.93 15.83 15.74
N GLU A 339 -0.26 15.64 16.88
CA GLU A 339 -0.81 16.11 18.16
C GLU A 339 -1.42 17.49 17.87
N ASP A 340 -2.73 17.64 18.14
CA ASP A 340 -3.53 18.83 17.80
C ASP A 340 -2.66 20.09 17.92
N LEU A 341 -2.15 20.61 16.79
CA LEU A 341 -1.14 21.67 16.84
C LEU A 341 -1.77 22.80 17.66
N PRO A 342 -1.07 23.38 18.66
CA PRO A 342 -1.71 24.27 19.62
C PRO A 342 -2.51 25.36 18.90
N LYS A 343 -3.84 25.30 19.02
CA LYS A 343 -4.77 26.20 18.35
C LYS A 343 -4.78 27.49 19.15
N ARG A 344 -4.30 28.58 18.56
CA ARG A 344 -4.27 29.89 19.23
C ARG A 344 -5.24 30.84 18.54
N ARG A 345 -5.99 31.60 19.34
CA ARG A 345 -6.79 32.73 18.84
C ARG A 345 -5.82 33.88 18.58
N GLY A 346 -5.72 34.31 17.33
CA GLY A 346 -4.85 35.40 16.92
C GLY A 346 -5.19 36.71 17.61
N THR A 347 -4.15 37.47 17.94
CA THR A 347 -4.27 38.75 18.64
C THR A 347 -4.56 39.91 17.69
N GLY A 348 -4.45 39.70 16.38
CA GLY A 348 -4.62 40.71 15.36
C GLY A 348 -3.46 41.68 15.26
N GLN A 349 -2.26 41.26 15.67
CA GLN A 349 -1.03 42.05 15.53
C GLN A 349 -0.43 41.91 14.14
N VAL A 350 -0.58 40.74 13.52
CA VAL A 350 -0.09 40.44 12.17
C VAL A 350 -1.27 40.00 11.30
N PHE A 351 -1.28 40.48 10.05
CA PHE A 351 -2.27 40.12 9.05
C PHE A 351 -1.57 39.68 7.77
N PRO A 352 -2.19 38.80 6.95
CA PRO A 352 -1.70 38.53 5.61
C PRO A 352 -1.61 39.79 4.77
N SER A 353 -0.63 39.86 3.87
CA SER A 353 -0.55 40.88 2.83
C SER A 353 -1.08 40.37 1.49
N ILE A 354 -1.37 41.28 0.55
CA ILE A 354 -1.79 40.91 -0.81
C ILE A 354 -0.53 40.67 -1.66
N PHE A 355 -0.45 39.50 -2.29
CA PHE A 355 0.54 39.26 -3.34
C PHE A 355 0.10 39.98 -4.62
N THR A 356 0.99 40.82 -5.17
CA THR A 356 0.73 41.53 -6.42
C THR A 356 1.57 40.90 -7.53
N PRO A 357 0.96 40.10 -8.44
CA PRO A 357 1.70 39.51 -9.55
C PRO A 357 2.11 40.57 -10.58
N PRO A 358 3.11 40.29 -11.43
CA PRO A 358 3.38 41.14 -12.58
C PRO A 358 2.17 41.21 -13.55
N PRO A 359 1.98 42.32 -14.29
CA PRO A 359 0.71 42.65 -14.97
C PRO A 359 0.18 41.65 -16.01
N THR A 360 1.01 40.72 -16.50
CA THR A 360 0.66 39.79 -17.59
C THR A 360 0.87 38.32 -17.20
N SER A 361 1.13 38.02 -15.92
CA SER A 361 1.61 36.71 -15.53
C SER A 361 0.50 35.77 -15.10
N HIS A 362 0.41 34.62 -15.75
CA HIS A 362 -0.42 33.49 -15.29
C HIS A 362 0.22 32.85 -14.04
N PRO A 363 -0.54 32.33 -13.06
CA PRO A 363 0.02 31.67 -11.87
C PRO A 363 1.08 30.60 -12.18
N ALA A 364 0.82 29.75 -13.18
CA ALA A 364 1.77 28.73 -13.63
C ALA A 364 3.08 29.29 -14.22
N GLU A 365 3.07 30.50 -14.80
CA GLU A 365 4.28 31.15 -15.31
C GLU A 365 5.07 31.82 -14.20
N THR A 366 4.34 32.38 -13.24
CA THR A 366 4.85 33.12 -12.07
C THR A 366 5.50 32.15 -11.08
N PHE A 367 4.87 31.00 -10.85
CA PHE A 367 5.30 29.94 -9.94
C PHE A 367 5.45 28.60 -10.67
N PRO A 368 6.51 28.40 -11.47
CA PRO A 368 6.72 27.15 -12.17
C PRO A 368 6.95 25.97 -11.20
N PRO A 369 6.57 24.74 -11.61
CA PRO A 369 6.98 23.49 -10.98
C PRO A 369 8.49 23.42 -10.79
N THR A 370 8.95 23.39 -9.54
CA THR A 370 10.37 23.41 -9.18
C THR A 370 10.64 22.35 -8.11
N PRO A 371 11.61 21.45 -8.31
CA PRO A 371 12.04 20.50 -7.28
C PRO A 371 12.69 21.23 -6.10
N VAL A 372 12.29 20.88 -4.88
CA VAL A 372 12.82 21.45 -3.63
C VAL A 372 13.38 20.35 -2.73
N GLY A 373 14.53 20.63 -2.10
CA GLY A 373 15.22 19.71 -1.19
C GLY A 373 15.99 18.57 -1.88
N ARG A 374 16.67 17.74 -1.07
CA ARG A 374 17.45 16.57 -1.57
C ARG A 374 16.57 15.41 -2.08
N CYS A 375 15.30 15.37 -1.67
CA CYS A 375 14.33 14.34 -2.04
C CYS A 375 13.49 14.70 -3.28
N GLN A 376 13.76 15.83 -3.95
CA GLN A 376 13.08 16.27 -5.18
C GLN A 376 11.54 16.34 -5.07
N THR A 377 11.00 16.96 -4.02
CA THR A 377 9.57 17.24 -3.96
C THR A 377 9.26 18.44 -4.86
N ASP A 378 8.37 18.28 -5.84
CA ASP A 378 8.01 19.38 -6.74
C ASP A 378 7.05 20.35 -6.03
N ARG A 379 7.39 21.65 -6.03
CA ARG A 379 6.59 22.75 -5.47
C ARG A 379 6.34 23.82 -6.54
N PHE A 380 5.32 24.65 -6.37
CA PHE A 380 5.16 25.87 -7.17
C PHE A 380 6.01 26.97 -6.55
N VAL A 381 7.17 27.27 -7.13
CA VAL A 381 8.15 28.19 -6.55
C VAL A 381 8.23 29.47 -7.37
N TYR A 382 8.26 30.63 -6.73
CA TYR A 382 8.28 31.91 -7.44
C TYR A 382 9.55 32.03 -8.29
N ARG A 383 9.40 32.35 -9.58
CA ARG A 383 10.53 32.41 -10.52
C ARG A 383 11.64 33.38 -10.08
N ASN A 384 11.26 34.46 -9.39
CA ASN A 384 12.20 35.53 -8.98
C ASN A 384 12.66 35.40 -7.52
N ASP A 385 12.14 34.44 -6.76
CA ASP A 385 12.49 34.20 -5.36
C ASP A 385 12.26 32.73 -4.99
N HIS A 386 13.35 31.97 -4.91
CA HIS A 386 13.27 30.54 -4.62
C HIS A 386 12.85 30.22 -3.17
N GLN A 387 12.73 31.22 -2.30
CA GLN A 387 12.21 31.07 -0.93
C GLN A 387 10.71 31.37 -0.84
N LYS A 388 10.04 31.59 -1.96
CA LYS A 388 8.59 31.85 -2.01
C LYS A 388 7.83 30.73 -2.70
N VAL A 389 6.86 30.13 -2.00
CA VAL A 389 6.02 29.02 -2.48
C VAL A 389 4.58 29.46 -2.73
N LEU A 390 3.92 28.85 -3.71
CA LEU A 390 2.50 29.00 -3.99
C LEU A 390 1.73 27.72 -3.65
N VAL A 391 0.56 27.91 -3.04
CA VAL A 391 -0.45 26.87 -2.84
C VAL A 391 -1.82 27.37 -3.32
N TYR A 392 -2.69 26.49 -3.78
CA TYR A 392 -4.06 26.81 -4.16
C TYR A 392 -5.03 26.24 -3.12
N THR A 393 -6.11 26.97 -2.85
CA THR A 393 -7.14 26.58 -1.87
C THR A 393 -8.53 26.84 -2.40
N ASP A 394 -9.50 26.00 -2.06
CA ASP A 394 -10.91 26.17 -2.42
C ASP A 394 -11.86 25.54 -1.38
N GLY A 395 -13.08 26.07 -1.31
CA GLY A 395 -14.15 25.58 -0.45
C GLY A 395 -15.50 25.45 -1.17
N ALA A 396 -16.00 24.22 -1.30
CA ALA A 396 -17.28 23.95 -1.93
C ALA A 396 -18.37 23.62 -0.89
N CYS A 397 -19.61 24.05 -1.15
CA CYS A 397 -20.77 23.65 -0.34
C CYS A 397 -21.99 23.32 -1.22
N ALA A 398 -22.37 22.05 -1.24
CA ALA A 398 -23.64 21.59 -1.78
C ALA A 398 -24.79 21.98 -0.84
N ASN A 399 -25.92 22.41 -1.40
CA ASN A 399 -27.07 22.90 -0.64
C ASN A 399 -26.74 24.09 0.29
N ASN A 400 -25.83 24.97 -0.12
CA ASN A 400 -25.45 26.15 0.68
C ASN A 400 -26.68 27.02 1.01
N GLY A 401 -26.94 27.24 2.30
CA GLY A 401 -28.10 27.99 2.78
C GLY A 401 -29.44 27.25 2.70
N GLN A 402 -29.44 25.98 2.31
CA GLN A 402 -30.59 25.08 2.25
C GLN A 402 -30.46 23.96 3.31
N PRO A 403 -31.52 23.17 3.60
CA PRO A 403 -31.42 22.04 4.51
C PRO A 403 -30.35 21.02 4.08
N ASN A 404 -29.67 20.41 5.06
CA ASN A 404 -28.60 19.45 4.87
C ASN A 404 -27.44 19.95 3.96
N PRO A 405 -26.82 21.10 4.29
CA PRO A 405 -25.65 21.57 3.57
C PRO A 405 -24.48 20.60 3.77
N ARG A 406 -23.75 20.30 2.69
CA ARG A 406 -22.53 19.50 2.76
C ARG A 406 -21.40 20.28 2.14
N ALA A 407 -20.36 20.53 2.93
CA ALA A 407 -19.22 21.31 2.47
C ALA A 407 -17.92 20.51 2.55
N GLY A 408 -16.99 20.85 1.67
CA GLY A 408 -15.66 20.27 1.60
C GLY A 408 -14.63 21.35 1.28
N TRP A 409 -13.39 21.14 1.72
CA TRP A 409 -12.27 22.04 1.53
C TRP A 409 -11.11 21.30 0.87
N ALA A 410 -10.26 22.02 0.14
CA ALA A 410 -9.09 21.41 -0.51
C ALA A 410 -7.89 22.37 -0.57
N VAL A 411 -6.69 21.78 -0.62
CA VAL A 411 -5.39 22.44 -0.79
C VAL A 411 -4.60 21.71 -1.86
N VAL A 412 -4.13 22.43 -2.88
CA VAL A 412 -3.18 21.95 -3.89
C VAL A 412 -1.82 22.58 -3.61
N TYR A 413 -0.82 21.77 -3.28
CA TYR A 413 0.46 22.24 -2.72
C TYR A 413 1.69 21.92 -3.58
N GLY A 414 1.45 21.46 -4.80
CA GLY A 414 2.46 21.07 -5.79
C GLY A 414 1.80 20.65 -7.11
N PRO A 415 2.61 20.46 -8.17
CA PRO A 415 2.11 20.18 -9.51
C PRO A 415 1.60 18.75 -9.67
N PRO A 416 0.68 18.48 -10.60
CA PRO A 416 0.25 17.13 -10.93
C PRO A 416 1.45 16.24 -11.30
N ASN A 417 1.40 14.97 -10.91
CA ASN A 417 2.54 14.07 -11.05
C ASN A 417 2.87 13.83 -12.54
N ARG A 418 4.15 13.96 -12.92
CA ARG A 418 4.61 13.80 -14.32
C ARG A 418 4.36 12.40 -14.91
N GLY A 419 3.93 11.43 -14.09
CA GLY A 419 3.69 10.03 -14.46
C GLY A 419 2.22 9.59 -14.64
N GLY A 420 1.24 10.51 -14.69
CA GLY A 420 -0.15 10.17 -15.05
C GLY A 420 -0.95 9.32 -14.05
N GLY A 421 -0.57 9.33 -12.77
CA GLY A 421 -1.33 8.75 -11.64
C GLY A 421 -2.00 9.82 -10.77
N SER A 422 -2.70 9.41 -9.69
CA SER A 422 -3.42 10.31 -8.77
C SER A 422 -2.56 11.49 -8.29
N ASN A 423 -3.18 12.66 -8.12
CA ASN A 423 -2.50 13.89 -7.74
C ASN A 423 -2.02 13.83 -6.29
N TYR A 424 -0.76 13.40 -6.08
CA TYR A 424 -0.11 13.34 -4.77
C TYR A 424 -0.07 14.67 -4.02
N TYR A 425 -0.27 15.80 -4.71
CA TYR A 425 -0.16 17.14 -4.16
C TYR A 425 -1.51 17.80 -3.83
N ILE A 426 -2.57 17.01 -3.65
CA ILE A 426 -3.89 17.50 -3.25
C ILE A 426 -4.29 16.88 -1.92
N VAL A 427 -4.66 17.72 -0.97
CA VAL A 427 -5.30 17.34 0.30
C VAL A 427 -6.70 17.91 0.31
N SER A 428 -7.69 17.09 0.68
CA SER A 428 -9.08 17.54 0.82
C SER A 428 -9.80 16.84 1.97
N GLY A 429 -10.80 17.52 2.52
CA GLY A 429 -11.57 17.02 3.66
C GLY A 429 -13.01 17.54 3.65
N ARG A 430 -13.92 16.77 4.24
CA ARG A 430 -15.28 17.25 4.52
C ARG A 430 -15.21 18.27 5.64
N LEU A 431 -15.96 19.37 5.51
CA LEU A 431 -16.02 20.40 6.55
C LEU A 431 -16.60 19.81 7.84
N GLU A 432 -15.97 20.16 8.95
CA GLU A 432 -16.27 19.64 10.27
C GLU A 432 -17.51 20.32 10.89
N ASP A 433 -18.24 19.60 11.73
CA ASP A 433 -19.44 20.12 12.40
C ASP A 433 -19.10 21.06 13.57
N LYS A 434 -17.90 20.93 14.15
CA LYS A 434 -17.37 21.82 15.20
C LYS A 434 -16.18 22.63 14.71
N GLY A 435 -16.08 23.85 15.22
CA GLY A 435 -14.94 24.73 15.03
C GLY A 435 -13.70 24.31 15.82
N PRO A 436 -12.55 24.95 15.56
CA PRO A 436 -11.27 24.62 16.16
C PRO A 436 -11.21 24.79 17.68
N PHE A 437 -12.15 25.53 18.26
CA PHE A 437 -12.25 25.77 19.71
C PHE A 437 -13.49 25.11 20.33
N GLY A 438 -14.12 24.16 19.63
CA GLY A 438 -15.29 23.43 20.10
C GLY A 438 -16.63 24.12 19.85
N ASP A 439 -16.64 25.30 19.21
CA ASP A 439 -17.84 26.05 18.84
C ASP A 439 -18.70 25.25 17.82
N ASP A 440 -20.02 25.20 17.99
CA ASP A 440 -20.92 24.61 17.00
C ASP A 440 -20.86 25.37 15.69
N SER A 441 -20.90 24.65 14.57
CA SER A 441 -20.75 25.28 13.27
C SER A 441 -21.69 24.72 12.20
N MET A 442 -22.03 25.57 11.24
CA MET A 442 -22.86 25.19 10.10
C MET A 442 -22.03 25.16 8.83
N ALA A 443 -22.24 24.13 8.01
CA ALA A 443 -21.60 24.01 6.73
C ALA A 443 -22.07 25.12 5.78
N THR A 444 -21.13 25.94 5.31
CA THR A 444 -21.35 27.01 4.31
C THR A 444 -20.13 27.11 3.42
N SER A 445 -20.30 27.65 2.21
CA SER A 445 -19.16 27.85 1.29
C SER A 445 -18.07 28.70 1.95
N ASN A 446 -18.43 29.85 2.52
CA ASN A 446 -17.47 30.75 3.17
C ASN A 446 -16.68 30.10 4.32
N ARG A 447 -17.29 29.16 5.05
CA ARG A 447 -16.62 28.43 6.11
C ARG A 447 -15.63 27.41 5.54
N ALA A 448 -15.99 26.72 4.46
CA ALA A 448 -15.09 25.82 3.75
C ALA A 448 -13.89 26.55 3.13
N GLU A 449 -14.11 27.74 2.56
CA GLU A 449 -13.03 28.59 2.03
C GLU A 449 -12.00 28.97 3.10
N LEU A 450 -12.47 29.43 4.27
CA LEU A 450 -11.59 29.75 5.39
C LEU A 450 -10.83 28.53 5.91
N ARG A 451 -11.52 27.39 5.99
CA ARG A 451 -10.94 26.13 6.45
C ARG A 451 -9.81 25.65 5.52
N ALA A 452 -9.95 25.84 4.20
CA ALA A 452 -8.95 25.50 3.21
C ALA A 452 -7.65 26.30 3.39
N VAL A 453 -7.76 27.62 3.65
CA VAL A 453 -6.59 28.47 3.92
C VAL A 453 -5.87 28.06 5.20
N ILE A 454 -6.63 27.77 6.26
CA ILE A 454 -6.05 27.29 7.53
C ILE A 454 -5.38 25.94 7.33
N ALA A 455 -5.98 25.04 6.55
CA ALA A 455 -5.39 23.76 6.21
C ALA A 455 -4.05 23.93 5.50
N ALA A 456 -3.94 24.87 4.56
CA ALA A 456 -2.70 25.16 3.85
C ALA A 456 -1.58 25.65 4.79
N LEU A 457 -1.91 26.52 5.74
CA LEU A 457 -0.94 27.02 6.73
C LEU A 457 -0.49 25.94 7.71
N ARG A 458 -1.38 25.01 8.05
CA ARG A 458 -1.11 23.91 9.00
C ARG A 458 -0.68 22.63 8.29
N LEU A 459 -0.39 22.69 6.99
CA LEU A 459 -0.13 21.53 6.16
C LEU A 459 1.25 20.93 6.40
N CYS A 460 2.31 21.71 6.49
CA CYS A 460 3.66 21.20 6.76
C CYS A 460 4.55 22.30 7.33
N ASP A 461 5.78 21.94 7.70
CA ASP A 461 6.79 22.94 8.07
C ASP A 461 7.37 23.64 6.83
N TRP A 462 6.66 24.68 6.37
CA TRP A 462 7.08 25.49 5.21
C TRP A 462 8.46 26.13 5.40
N ARG A 463 8.83 26.50 6.64
CA ARG A 463 10.16 27.03 6.96
C ARG A 463 11.22 25.93 6.87
N GLY A 464 10.91 24.74 7.38
CA GLY A 464 11.75 23.55 7.26
C GLY A 464 12.01 23.13 5.82
N GLU A 465 11.09 23.40 4.90
CA GLU A 465 11.29 23.22 3.45
C GLU A 465 12.12 24.33 2.78
N GLY A 466 12.53 25.36 3.53
CA GLY A 466 13.39 26.43 3.06
C GLY A 466 12.68 27.67 2.53
N PHE A 467 11.35 27.76 2.68
CA PHE A 467 10.58 28.93 2.26
C PHE A 467 10.49 29.97 3.36
N ASP A 468 10.57 31.25 3.05
CA ASP A 468 10.35 32.38 3.98
C ASP A 468 9.04 33.15 3.66
N SER A 469 8.33 32.72 2.61
CA SER A 469 7.08 33.31 2.15
C SER A 469 6.18 32.25 1.52
N ILE A 470 4.90 32.23 1.91
CA ILE A 470 3.84 31.42 1.31
C ILE A 470 2.79 32.33 0.69
N VAL A 471 2.48 32.07 -0.58
CA VAL A 471 1.38 32.71 -1.32
C VAL A 471 0.23 31.72 -1.41
N ILE A 472 -0.94 32.11 -0.91
CA ILE A 472 -2.16 31.30 -0.95
C ILE A 472 -3.07 31.87 -2.03
N ALA A 473 -3.27 31.12 -3.12
CA ALA A 473 -4.18 31.45 -4.19
C ALA A 473 -5.59 30.91 -3.93
N THR A 474 -6.59 31.79 -4.05
CA THR A 474 -8.01 31.45 -3.92
C THR A 474 -8.84 32.40 -4.79
N ASP A 475 -10.00 31.96 -5.26
CA ASP A 475 -10.99 32.82 -5.94
C ASP A 475 -11.94 33.51 -4.93
N SER A 476 -11.86 33.16 -3.65
CA SER A 476 -12.72 33.68 -2.59
C SER A 476 -12.36 35.11 -2.18
N SER A 477 -13.15 36.07 -2.65
CA SER A 477 -13.07 37.46 -2.19
C SER A 477 -13.34 37.59 -0.69
N TYR A 478 -14.19 36.71 -0.14
CA TYR A 478 -14.49 36.69 1.30
C TYR A 478 -13.24 36.44 2.14
N VAL A 479 -12.37 35.53 1.70
CA VAL A 479 -11.09 35.26 2.34
C VAL A 479 -10.11 36.40 2.12
N VAL A 480 -9.89 36.82 0.87
CA VAL A 480 -8.86 37.81 0.53
C VAL A 480 -9.16 39.17 1.14
N ASP A 481 -10.36 39.71 0.93
CA ASP A 481 -10.75 41.03 1.44
C ASP A 481 -10.94 40.98 2.98
N GLY A 482 -11.41 39.83 3.49
CA GLY A 482 -11.59 39.59 4.90
C GLY A 482 -10.27 39.59 5.68
N ALA A 483 -9.30 38.80 5.25
CA ALA A 483 -8.01 38.65 5.93
C ALA A 483 -7.13 39.89 5.83
N THR A 484 -7.16 40.59 4.69
CA THR A 484 -6.26 41.74 4.44
C THR A 484 -6.87 43.08 4.86
N GLY A 485 -8.20 43.16 4.96
CA GLY A 485 -8.96 44.37 5.26
C GLY A 485 -9.94 44.23 6.43
N TRP A 486 -11.00 43.45 6.29
CA TRP A 486 -12.15 43.50 7.21
C TRP A 486 -11.85 43.03 8.63
N ALA A 487 -11.01 42.01 8.79
CA ALA A 487 -10.65 41.43 10.09
C ALA A 487 -10.07 42.48 11.04
N LYS A 488 -9.26 43.42 10.54
CA LYS A 488 -8.74 44.57 11.31
C LYS A 488 -9.87 45.39 11.93
N GLY A 489 -10.89 45.69 11.13
CA GLY A 489 -12.06 46.45 11.57
C GLY A 489 -12.92 45.66 12.56
N TRP A 490 -13.14 44.37 12.30
CA TRP A 490 -13.90 43.49 13.18
C TRP A 490 -13.26 43.38 14.56
N MET A 491 -11.95 43.14 14.64
CA MET A 491 -11.23 43.05 15.91
C MET A 491 -11.30 44.34 16.71
N ARG A 492 -11.09 45.49 16.07
CA ARG A 492 -11.22 46.80 16.71
C ARG A 492 -12.63 47.05 17.27
N ASN A 493 -13.64 46.49 16.62
CA ASN A 493 -15.03 46.63 16.99
C ASN A 493 -15.55 45.44 17.84
N GLY A 494 -14.66 44.65 18.45
CA GLY A 494 -15.05 43.53 19.32
C GLY A 494 -15.74 42.39 18.60
N TRP A 495 -15.30 42.08 17.38
CA TRP A 495 -15.87 41.07 16.47
C TRP A 495 -17.31 41.34 16.02
N LYS A 496 -17.62 42.63 15.80
CA LYS A 496 -18.92 43.09 15.27
C LYS A 496 -18.79 43.64 13.85
N THR A 497 -19.77 43.32 13.03
CA THR A 497 -19.98 43.89 11.69
C THR A 497 -20.39 45.36 11.80
N ARG A 498 -20.37 46.08 10.67
CA ARG A 498 -20.80 47.50 10.61
C ARG A 498 -22.26 47.69 11.04
N THR A 499 -23.10 46.66 10.91
CA THR A 499 -24.51 46.66 11.32
C THR A 499 -24.71 46.26 12.79
N GLY A 500 -23.62 46.04 13.54
CA GLY A 500 -23.66 45.70 14.97
C GLY A 500 -23.87 44.21 15.27
N SER A 501 -24.11 43.38 14.26
CA SER A 501 -24.25 41.93 14.38
C SER A 501 -22.89 41.25 14.54
N ASP A 502 -22.87 40.08 15.17
CA ASP A 502 -21.65 39.29 15.33
C ASP A 502 -21.10 38.82 13.98
N VAL A 503 -19.77 38.81 13.87
CA VAL A 503 -19.07 38.33 12.68
C VAL A 503 -19.21 36.82 12.56
N LYS A 504 -19.68 36.35 11.40
CA LYS A 504 -19.79 34.91 11.10
C LYS A 504 -18.40 34.28 10.96
N ASN A 505 -18.28 32.99 11.32
CA ASN A 505 -17.04 32.21 11.24
C ASN A 505 -15.88 32.81 12.07
N ARG A 506 -16.20 33.53 13.15
CA ARG A 506 -15.21 34.18 14.02
C ARG A 506 -14.15 33.21 14.52
N ASP A 507 -14.56 32.00 14.87
CA ASP A 507 -13.69 30.91 15.31
C ASP A 507 -12.56 30.62 14.31
N LEU A 508 -12.89 30.50 13.01
CA LEU A 508 -11.89 30.27 11.96
C LEU A 508 -11.07 31.53 11.67
N TRP A 509 -11.67 32.71 11.75
CA TRP A 509 -10.91 33.96 11.58
C TRP A 509 -9.86 34.14 12.68
N GLU A 510 -10.22 33.87 13.93
CA GLU A 510 -9.29 33.93 15.07
C GLU A 510 -8.19 32.88 14.91
N LEU A 511 -8.49 31.66 14.48
CA LEU A 511 -7.45 30.66 14.21
C LEU A 511 -6.54 31.09 13.05
N LEU A 512 -7.09 31.57 11.92
CA LEU A 512 -6.30 32.03 10.78
C LEU A 512 -5.30 33.12 11.19
N LEU A 513 -5.74 34.11 11.96
CA LEU A 513 -4.84 35.16 12.47
C LEU A 513 -3.79 34.59 13.43
N GLY A 514 -4.17 33.61 14.24
CA GLY A 514 -3.24 32.88 15.10
C GLY A 514 -2.13 32.20 14.31
N GLU A 515 -2.47 31.51 13.22
CA GLU A 515 -1.50 30.87 12.32
C GLU A 515 -0.59 31.88 11.64
N VAL A 516 -1.15 32.99 11.16
CA VAL A 516 -0.37 34.06 10.50
C VAL A 516 0.66 34.67 11.45
N GLU A 517 0.26 34.96 12.69
CA GLU A 517 1.18 35.44 13.71
C GLU A 517 2.24 34.38 14.04
N SER A 518 1.86 33.09 14.11
CA SER A 518 2.77 31.99 14.45
C SER A 518 3.85 31.85 13.38
N TRP A 519 3.43 31.84 12.12
CA TRP A 519 4.33 31.78 10.99
C TRP A 519 5.25 32.99 10.91
N MET A 520 4.74 34.19 11.19
CA MET A 520 5.57 35.39 11.22
C MET A 520 6.64 35.32 12.33
N GLU A 521 6.33 34.81 13.52
CA GLU A 521 7.30 34.55 14.60
C GLU A 521 8.40 33.57 14.17
N HIS A 522 8.08 32.61 13.30
CA HIS A 522 9.01 31.64 12.73
C HIS A 522 9.66 32.12 11.41
N GLY A 523 9.43 33.37 11.00
CA GLY A 523 10.04 34.00 9.83
C GLY A 523 9.42 33.61 8.49
N LEU A 524 8.16 33.15 8.47
CA LEU A 524 7.38 32.89 7.25
C LEU A 524 6.33 33.99 7.05
N ARG A 525 6.38 34.71 5.92
CA ARG A 525 5.37 35.70 5.53
C ARG A 525 4.19 35.02 4.82
N VAL A 526 2.97 35.34 5.24
CA VAL A 526 1.74 34.85 4.60
C VAL A 526 1.17 35.91 3.67
N GLU A 527 1.02 35.56 2.40
CA GLU A 527 0.46 36.43 1.36
C GLU A 527 -0.76 35.77 0.70
N LEU A 528 -1.76 36.57 0.32
CA LEU A 528 -2.96 36.11 -0.36
C LEU A 528 -2.99 36.62 -1.79
N TRP A 529 -3.35 35.74 -2.72
CA TRP A 529 -3.52 36.07 -4.14
C TRP A 529 -4.93 35.73 -4.59
N LYS A 530 -5.73 36.75 -4.90
CA LYS A 530 -7.03 36.56 -5.55
C LYS A 530 -6.82 36.15 -7.01
N VAL A 531 -7.15 34.92 -7.34
CA VAL A 531 -7.05 34.38 -8.71
C VAL A 531 -8.43 34.21 -9.34
N PRO A 532 -8.56 34.26 -10.68
CA PRO A 532 -9.79 33.87 -11.36
C PRO A 532 -10.12 32.40 -11.08
N ARG A 533 -11.42 32.04 -11.07
CA ARG A 533 -11.86 30.66 -10.77
C ARG A 533 -11.34 29.64 -11.78
N GLU A 534 -11.15 30.08 -13.03
CA GLU A 534 -10.73 29.25 -14.15
C GLU A 534 -9.34 28.64 -13.94
N VAL A 535 -8.51 29.27 -13.11
CA VAL A 535 -7.15 28.81 -12.81
C VAL A 535 -7.04 28.06 -11.46
N ASN A 536 -8.16 27.89 -10.74
CA ASN A 536 -8.25 27.18 -9.46
C ASN A 536 -9.00 25.83 -9.56
N GLY A 537 -9.11 25.26 -10.77
CA GLY A 537 -9.98 24.13 -11.07
C GLY A 537 -9.69 22.85 -10.28
N ASP A 538 -8.42 22.55 -10.01
CA ASP A 538 -8.03 21.35 -9.25
C ASP A 538 -8.49 21.43 -7.78
N ALA A 539 -8.35 22.60 -7.16
CA ALA A 539 -8.80 22.83 -5.80
C ALA A 539 -10.34 22.79 -5.72
N ASP A 540 -11.04 23.45 -6.65
CA ASP A 540 -12.51 23.43 -6.75
C ASP A 540 -13.08 22.02 -6.95
N GLY A 541 -12.46 21.24 -7.85
CA GLY A 541 -12.83 19.85 -8.08
C GLY A 541 -12.68 18.99 -6.83
N ALA A 542 -11.53 19.09 -6.16
CA ALA A 542 -11.24 18.33 -4.95
C ALA A 542 -12.14 18.71 -3.76
N ALA A 543 -12.47 20.00 -3.61
CA ALA A 543 -13.37 20.49 -2.57
C ALA A 543 -14.81 19.99 -2.80
N LYS A 544 -15.28 20.01 -4.06
CA LYS A 544 -16.59 19.45 -4.45
C LYS A 544 -16.67 17.95 -4.20
N GLU A 545 -15.63 17.20 -4.56
CA GLU A 545 -15.57 15.77 -4.27
C GLU A 545 -15.63 15.51 -2.75
N ALA A 546 -14.84 16.25 -1.97
CA ALA A 546 -14.83 16.13 -0.51
C ALA A 546 -16.19 16.46 0.12
N SER A 547 -16.96 17.39 -0.46
CA SER A 547 -18.31 17.71 0.00
C SER A 547 -19.32 16.55 -0.14
N ASN A 548 -19.01 15.56 -0.99
CA ASN A 548 -19.84 14.38 -1.23
C ASN A 548 -19.36 13.12 -0.49
N LYS A 549 -18.20 13.16 0.19
CA LYS A 549 -17.74 12.08 1.09
C LYS A 549 -18.69 11.98 2.31
N GLY A 550 -18.76 10.81 2.96
CA GLY A 550 -19.76 10.35 3.96
C GLY A 550 -20.20 11.33 5.07
N TYR A 551 -20.22 10.90 6.34
CA TYR A 551 -20.59 11.80 7.45
C TYR A 551 -19.45 12.81 7.74
N PRO A 552 -19.75 14.05 8.18
CA PRO A 552 -18.72 15.01 8.61
C PRO A 552 -17.85 14.42 9.72
N SER A 553 -16.58 14.81 9.76
CA SER A 553 -15.83 14.71 11.02
C SER A 553 -16.52 15.58 12.06
N THR A 554 -16.80 15.04 13.24
CA THR A 554 -17.39 15.78 14.35
C THR A 554 -16.44 16.82 14.95
N GLU A 555 -15.13 16.70 14.73
CA GLU A 555 -14.10 17.53 15.36
C GLU A 555 -13.11 18.10 14.33
N PHE A 556 -12.68 19.34 14.56
CA PHE A 556 -11.63 20.02 13.78
C PHE A 556 -10.28 19.31 13.98
N ARG A 557 -9.70 18.80 12.89
CA ARG A 557 -8.42 18.08 12.91
C ARG A 557 -7.44 18.61 11.87
N ASP A 558 -6.16 18.61 12.24
CA ASP A 558 -5.10 18.96 11.30
C ASP A 558 -4.78 17.80 10.36
N ILE A 559 -4.30 18.16 9.17
CA ILE A 559 -3.82 17.23 8.17
C ILE A 559 -2.38 17.68 7.86
N VAL A 560 -1.37 17.03 8.45
CA VAL A 560 0.03 17.50 8.40
C VAL A 560 0.93 16.59 7.57
N ILE A 561 1.45 17.06 6.44
CA ILE A 561 2.45 16.39 5.63
C ILE A 561 3.79 16.39 6.37
N THR A 562 4.17 15.25 6.90
CA THR A 562 5.49 14.99 7.49
C THR A 562 6.55 15.04 6.39
N SER A 563 7.29 16.15 6.32
CA SER A 563 8.58 16.16 5.67
C SER A 563 9.51 15.27 6.50
N SER A 564 10.18 14.33 5.84
CA SER A 564 11.13 13.42 6.48
C SER A 564 12.42 14.16 6.85
N GLN A 565 12.35 15.14 7.77
CA GLN A 565 13.47 15.70 8.52
C GLN A 565 13.01 16.80 9.49
N GLY A 566 13.25 16.60 10.80
CA GLY A 566 13.08 17.66 11.81
C GLY A 566 12.91 17.13 13.23
N THR A 567 13.96 16.58 13.83
CA THR A 567 13.98 16.18 15.24
C THR A 567 13.90 17.44 16.12
N THR A 568 12.84 17.57 16.92
CA THR A 568 12.71 18.63 17.93
C THR A 568 13.68 18.41 19.09
N ALA A 569 14.27 19.51 19.55
CA ALA A 569 15.22 19.55 20.64
C ALA A 569 14.55 19.18 21.98
N ALA A 570 14.77 17.95 22.44
CA ALA A 570 14.62 17.57 23.84
C ALA A 570 16.00 17.10 24.36
N THR A 571 16.44 17.70 25.46
CA THR A 571 17.61 17.38 26.31
C THR A 571 18.63 16.40 25.75
N GLN A 572 19.80 16.93 25.40
CA GLN A 572 20.93 16.27 24.77
C GLN A 572 21.58 15.18 25.66
N GLN A 573 20.93 14.01 25.74
CA GLN A 573 21.64 12.74 25.94
C GLN A 573 22.06 12.24 24.55
N SER A 574 23.34 11.90 24.40
CA SER A 574 23.85 11.37 23.13
C SER A 574 23.02 10.13 22.73
N PRO A 575 22.51 10.06 21.49
CA PRO A 575 21.64 8.97 21.07
C PRO A 575 22.31 7.62 21.34
N ARG A 576 21.56 6.68 21.90
CA ARG A 576 22.02 5.31 22.10
C ARG A 576 21.58 4.48 20.89
N VAL A 577 22.55 3.95 20.16
CA VAL A 577 22.30 3.10 18.99
C VAL A 577 22.64 1.66 19.36
N LEU A 578 21.68 0.75 19.28
CA LEU A 578 21.92 -0.69 19.47
C LEU A 578 22.00 -1.37 18.12
N ALA A 579 23.14 -1.98 17.79
CA ALA A 579 23.26 -2.86 16.62
C ALA A 579 23.15 -4.33 17.03
N LEU A 580 22.22 -5.05 16.38
CA LEU A 580 22.01 -6.48 16.54
C LEU A 580 22.71 -7.23 15.40
N CYS A 581 23.74 -8.02 15.75
CA CYS A 581 24.60 -8.77 14.83
C CYS A 581 24.88 -10.18 15.40
N LEU A 582 23.84 -11.01 15.51
CA LEU A 582 23.83 -12.29 16.23
C LEU A 582 24.48 -13.47 15.48
N GLU A 583 24.65 -13.41 14.15
CA GLU A 583 25.24 -14.54 13.37
C GLU A 583 26.58 -14.24 12.67
N HIS A 584 26.83 -13.03 12.16
CA HIS A 584 28.04 -12.74 11.35
C HIS A 584 28.72 -11.40 11.70
N GLU A 585 29.44 -11.38 12.83
CA GLU A 585 30.08 -10.18 13.37
C GLU A 585 31.15 -9.56 12.46
N ALA A 586 32.02 -10.39 11.86
CA ALA A 586 33.10 -9.90 10.98
C ALA A 586 32.55 -9.17 9.75
N LEU A 587 31.49 -9.71 9.13
CA LEU A 587 30.83 -9.15 7.96
C LEU A 587 30.20 -7.79 8.23
N PHE A 588 29.64 -7.56 9.41
CA PHE A 588 29.06 -6.27 9.76
C PHE A 588 30.12 -5.16 9.77
N VAL A 589 31.30 -5.43 10.32
CA VAL A 589 32.40 -4.45 10.37
C VAL A 589 32.99 -4.22 8.98
N ASP A 590 33.13 -5.26 8.18
CA ASP A 590 33.68 -5.17 6.82
C ASP A 590 32.76 -4.41 5.86
N VAL A 591 31.44 -4.64 5.94
CA VAL A 591 30.44 -4.01 5.06
C VAL A 591 30.05 -2.62 5.53
N PHE A 592 29.86 -2.43 6.84
CA PHE A 592 29.33 -1.18 7.40
C PHE A 592 30.37 -0.35 8.15
N GLY A 593 31.67 -0.68 8.09
CA GLY A 593 32.72 -0.01 8.86
C GLY A 593 32.73 1.52 8.75
N LYS A 594 32.46 2.05 7.55
CA LYS A 594 32.35 3.50 7.33
C LYS A 594 31.10 4.12 7.98
N LEU A 595 29.96 3.43 7.91
CA LEU A 595 28.71 3.82 8.59
C LEU A 595 28.87 3.76 10.11
N VAL A 596 29.48 2.69 10.62
CA VAL A 596 29.79 2.52 12.05
C VAL A 596 30.70 3.65 12.53
N SER A 597 31.75 4.01 11.77
CA SER A 597 32.63 5.14 12.10
C SER A 597 31.89 6.49 12.14
N GLN A 598 30.97 6.71 11.20
CA GLN A 598 30.15 7.93 11.18
C GLN A 598 29.15 8.00 12.33
N ILE A 599 28.52 6.88 12.70
CA ILE A 599 27.57 6.81 13.81
C ILE A 599 28.30 6.96 15.14
N THR A 600 29.38 6.21 15.35
CA THR A 600 30.18 6.25 16.59
C THR A 600 30.79 7.63 16.85
N SER A 601 30.98 8.45 15.81
CA SER A 601 31.41 9.85 15.97
C SER A 601 30.33 10.79 16.53
N LYS A 602 29.06 10.39 16.54
CA LYS A 602 27.90 11.23 16.88
C LYS A 602 26.95 10.62 17.92
N ALA A 603 27.08 9.33 18.21
CA ALA A 603 26.18 8.56 19.06
C ALA A 603 26.93 7.42 19.76
N LYS A 604 26.45 7.02 20.94
CA LYS A 604 26.99 5.85 21.64
C LYS A 604 26.41 4.61 20.99
N MET A 605 27.25 3.84 20.29
CA MET A 605 26.84 2.60 19.64
C MET A 605 27.21 1.39 20.49
N GLU A 606 26.22 0.59 20.86
CA GLU A 606 26.34 -0.66 21.59
C GLU A 606 25.97 -1.82 20.66
N ARG A 607 26.60 -2.98 20.86
CA ARG A 607 26.47 -4.12 19.94
C ARG A 607 26.09 -5.37 20.71
N ALA A 608 25.09 -6.08 20.21
CA ALA A 608 24.71 -7.39 20.72
C ALA A 608 24.98 -8.46 19.66
N ALA A 609 25.92 -9.35 19.97
CA ALA A 609 26.27 -10.50 19.15
C ALA A 609 25.62 -11.82 19.65
N THR A 610 24.90 -11.78 20.76
CA THR A 610 24.16 -12.92 21.30
C THR A 610 22.75 -12.53 21.69
N LEU A 611 21.87 -13.53 21.75
CA LEU A 611 20.47 -13.35 22.10
C LEU A 611 20.30 -12.71 23.48
N GLU A 612 21.06 -13.23 24.44
CA GLU A 612 21.04 -12.82 25.83
C GLU A 612 21.54 -11.38 26.00
N ALA A 613 22.59 -10.99 25.25
CA ALA A 613 23.09 -9.63 25.23
C ALA A 613 22.07 -8.66 24.59
N ALA A 614 21.39 -9.08 23.53
CA ALA A 614 20.36 -8.27 22.87
C ALA A 614 19.21 -7.94 23.84
N PHE A 615 18.70 -8.94 24.56
CA PHE A 615 17.67 -8.71 25.58
C PHE A 615 18.17 -7.81 26.72
N ALA A 616 19.35 -8.09 27.25
CA ALA A 616 19.92 -7.30 28.34
C ALA A 616 20.13 -5.83 27.95
N MET A 617 20.38 -5.53 26.67
CA MET A 617 20.54 -4.16 26.15
C MET A 617 19.20 -3.49 25.80
N LEU A 618 18.23 -4.24 25.28
CA LEU A 618 16.87 -3.75 24.99
C LEU A 618 16.08 -3.42 26.27
N SER A 619 16.44 -4.01 27.41
CA SER A 619 15.78 -3.79 28.71
C SER A 619 16.44 -2.72 29.58
N GLN A 620 17.40 -1.94 29.08
CA GLN A 620 18.06 -0.89 29.86
C GLN A 620 17.27 0.42 29.82
N GLU A 621 17.30 1.19 30.91
CA GLU A 621 16.72 2.54 30.95
C GLU A 621 17.82 3.63 30.93
N PRO A 622 17.74 4.64 30.04
CA PRO A 622 16.73 4.79 28.99
C PRO A 622 16.96 3.80 27.83
N PRO A 623 15.89 3.34 27.14
CA PRO A 623 16.00 2.38 26.05
C PRO A 623 16.84 2.93 24.89
N PRO A 624 17.42 2.05 24.06
CA PRO A 624 18.15 2.48 22.88
C PRO A 624 17.26 3.32 21.96
N THR A 625 17.74 4.51 21.59
CA THR A 625 17.02 5.48 20.77
C THR A 625 16.89 5.02 19.32
N VAL A 626 17.88 4.24 18.85
CA VAL A 626 17.89 3.65 17.52
C VAL A 626 18.32 2.19 17.62
N ILE A 627 17.61 1.30 16.93
CA ILE A 627 18.01 -0.10 16.79
C ILE A 627 18.35 -0.35 15.33
N LEU A 628 19.60 -0.73 15.06
CA LEU A 628 20.06 -1.22 13.78
C LEU A 628 20.06 -2.73 13.80
N VAL A 629 19.32 -3.35 12.89
CA VAL A 629 19.40 -4.81 12.74
C VAL A 629 20.09 -5.12 11.44
N ALA A 630 21.23 -5.79 11.56
CA ALA A 630 22.01 -6.30 10.45
C ALA A 630 22.25 -7.77 10.75
N ASP A 631 21.22 -8.58 10.55
CA ASP A 631 21.27 -10.04 10.73
C ASP A 631 20.18 -10.77 9.93
N GLY A 632 20.51 -11.94 9.35
CA GLY A 632 19.55 -12.93 8.86
C GLY A 632 18.80 -13.67 9.98
N ALA A 633 19.13 -13.41 11.25
CA ALA A 633 18.42 -13.97 12.40
C ALA A 633 16.94 -13.54 12.51
N LEU A 634 16.52 -12.44 11.87
CA LEU A 634 15.11 -12.04 11.77
C LEU A 634 14.34 -12.83 10.70
N THR A 635 15.02 -13.38 9.69
CA THR A 635 14.39 -14.12 8.59
C THR A 635 14.32 -15.64 8.85
N ARG A 636 14.95 -16.13 9.92
CA ARG A 636 14.83 -17.55 10.35
C ARG A 636 13.82 -17.68 11.49
N GLN A 637 12.81 -18.53 11.28
CA GLN A 637 11.65 -18.85 12.17
C GLN A 637 11.95 -19.32 13.62
N ARG A 638 12.90 -18.74 14.37
CA ARG A 638 13.22 -19.23 15.73
C ARG A 638 13.35 -18.22 16.84
N LYS A 639 13.19 -16.92 16.61
CA LYS A 639 13.36 -15.93 17.69
C LYS A 639 12.26 -14.87 17.77
N VAL A 640 11.01 -15.35 17.85
CA VAL A 640 9.79 -14.54 18.12
C VAL A 640 10.01 -13.52 19.25
N LEU A 641 10.73 -13.91 20.31
CA LEU A 641 10.95 -13.07 21.49
C LEU A 641 11.77 -11.80 21.20
N ILE A 642 12.78 -11.84 20.31
CA ILE A 642 13.55 -10.62 19.99
C ILE A 642 12.67 -9.69 19.15
N THR A 643 11.99 -10.25 18.17
CA THR A 643 11.08 -9.52 17.27
C THR A 643 10.02 -8.77 18.08
N SER A 644 9.37 -9.43 19.05
CA SER A 644 8.44 -8.78 19.98
C SER A 644 9.09 -7.68 20.82
N GLY A 645 10.34 -7.86 21.27
CA GLY A 645 11.07 -6.85 22.06
C GLY A 645 11.53 -5.64 21.23
N ILE A 646 11.87 -5.84 19.95
CA ILE A 646 12.16 -4.78 18.98
C ILE A 646 10.88 -3.98 18.72
N PHE A 647 9.77 -4.65 18.41
CA PHE A 647 8.49 -3.97 18.15
C PHE A 647 7.93 -3.26 19.39
N GLY A 648 8.09 -3.85 20.59
CA GLY A 648 7.73 -3.17 21.84
C GLY A 648 8.53 -1.89 22.07
N ASN A 649 9.83 -1.86 21.71
CA ASN A 649 10.63 -0.65 21.81
C ASN A 649 10.22 0.43 20.79
N ARG A 650 9.64 0.05 19.65
CA ARG A 650 9.02 0.97 18.69
C ARG A 650 7.86 1.73 19.33
N GLU A 651 7.02 1.02 20.08
CA GLU A 651 5.88 1.61 20.81
C GLU A 651 6.35 2.58 21.90
N THR A 652 7.54 2.33 22.49
CA THR A 652 8.16 3.22 23.48
C THR A 652 9.03 4.34 22.86
N GLY A 653 9.03 4.50 21.53
CA GLY A 653 9.65 5.64 20.85
C GLY A 653 11.05 5.42 20.23
N ALA A 654 11.53 4.18 20.11
CA ALA A 654 12.79 3.88 19.43
C ALA A 654 12.63 3.80 17.90
N ALA A 655 13.56 4.39 17.15
CA ALA A 655 13.61 4.26 15.70
C ALA A 655 14.29 2.94 15.30
N ILE A 656 13.60 2.08 14.56
CA ILE A 656 14.15 0.79 14.12
C ILE A 656 14.45 0.87 12.63
N SER A 657 15.71 0.61 12.28
CA SER A 657 16.13 0.47 10.88
C SER A 657 16.57 -0.96 10.65
N LEU A 658 15.79 -1.68 9.85
CA LEU A 658 16.16 -2.98 9.32
C LEU A 658 17.05 -2.73 8.11
N LEU A 659 18.34 -2.98 8.25
CA LEU A 659 19.25 -2.97 7.13
C LEU A 659 19.30 -4.41 6.63
N PRO A 660 18.75 -4.73 5.44
CA PRO A 660 18.99 -6.04 4.86
C PRO A 660 20.50 -6.21 4.78
N ILE A 661 21.03 -7.30 5.36
CA ILE A 661 22.40 -7.66 5.02
C ILE A 661 22.35 -8.17 3.58
N VAL A 662 22.61 -7.28 2.65
CA VAL A 662 22.98 -7.64 1.28
C VAL A 662 24.46 -8.02 1.37
N ILE A 663 24.75 -9.32 1.41
CA ILE A 663 26.12 -9.84 1.28
C ILE A 663 26.28 -10.34 -0.16
N PHE A 664 27.42 -9.98 -0.76
CA PHE A 664 27.96 -10.46 -2.03
C PHE A 664 28.35 -11.94 -2.02
#